data_AF-A0A1H9S1R9-F1
#
_entry.id   AF-A0A1H9S1R9-F1
#
_cell.length_a   1.000
_cell.length_b   1.000
_cell.length_c   1.000
_cell.angle_alpha   90.00
_cell.angle_beta   90.00
_cell.angle_gamma   90.00
#
_symmetry.space_group_name_H-M   'P 1'
#
loop_
_entity.id
_entity.type
_entity.pdbx_description
1 polymer ?
#
loop_
_entity_poly.entity_id
_entity_poly.type
_entity_poly.pdbx_seq_one_letter_code
_entity_poly.pdbx_strand_id
1 'polypeptide(L)'
;MFHQNNRIKKGTIAKLIGLTLSIGFFFQLSHPTASTIKENGDFRLTAENKWDTASEKNYAALNWDKVANLTTNGYTLYQSKDSGLTWTTVSMNYQKQIKVLNIHPDDVNFDNLKKWMEMDTPAAGMGLINVSSVSVAAFNANPNLYLKNASGAYQYDVIMFGSKDWYGFKDLSMTSAAALQGHVDSGRGVLFGHDTVTGMSTPSNPGGGSHPNFNTFAPQLGIQLSNKTSVGSTKVRVDNNGYMMKYPHQLANSVELTIPLAHSWGQIIDTTSTTTKWLSFIPPYAFGSLSESGTLTNNFYLITKGNLGMIQTGHSGGASTPDERRIIANTLYNLAQVSLDNFASDYTVKDEVAPPKPTLTLKTGGTIENQIFDIGAIDKGSMYQWYVEADTKSGKKKSDTVEEEIVSGTKGFIHIVDNQPNTLVAAEKDSFGKVTNLTLQGTDATLSFNGLTDGEKWLHIRAVDRADNIGEIRHIQVKDFLGIFRITEKYEDEAGQTLAPSTYQDVNRGATYEKLGPLLPHNWLQIGYRLNQTNFKETTAKITAVDKVNTVTFIYRKLPAKIHLRQVILDKKDDLVIPTNGYFQLLHHDTTMNLQTQSGASTTVPFNTIQSEMQVGNYQFTIQSIVPEHYSYDGYLISSEQATIHDEKNRIQTGYPQLDFTVEKEYWVSIYLKPINANEVRSYSWNYQTNPLGKLIP
;
A
#
# COMPACT_ATOMS: atom_id res chain seq x y z
N MET A 1 -21.30 19.72 -81.95
CA MET A 1 -21.24 18.24 -82.01
C MET A 1 -21.48 17.70 -80.62
N PHE A 2 -22.22 16.60 -80.52
CA PHE A 2 -22.93 16.13 -79.35
C PHE A 2 -22.09 15.80 -78.10
N HIS A 3 -22.64 16.22 -76.95
CA HIS A 3 -22.78 15.53 -75.66
C HIS A 3 -21.74 15.59 -74.51
N GLN A 4 -22.32 15.99 -73.36
CA GLN A 4 -22.00 15.71 -71.94
C GLN A 4 -20.75 16.40 -71.34
N ASN A 5 -20.75 16.93 -70.11
CA ASN A 5 -21.67 16.75 -68.98
C ASN A 5 -21.68 17.99 -68.06
N ASN A 6 -22.86 18.23 -67.47
CA ASN A 6 -23.22 19.27 -66.49
C ASN A 6 -22.50 19.14 -65.15
N ARG A 7 -22.22 20.29 -64.49
CA ARG A 7 -22.31 20.45 -63.03
C ARG A 7 -22.55 21.92 -62.65
N ILE A 8 -23.72 22.22 -62.07
CA ILE A 8 -23.99 23.45 -61.31
C ILE A 8 -24.80 23.10 -60.05
N LYS A 9 -24.26 23.55 -58.89
CA LYS A 9 -24.82 24.14 -57.64
C LYS A 9 -26.27 23.78 -57.23
N LYS A 10 -26.66 23.65 -55.95
CA LYS A 10 -26.35 24.39 -54.71
C LYS A 10 -27.12 23.68 -53.56
N GLY A 11 -26.67 23.76 -52.29
CA GLY A 11 -27.55 23.42 -51.16
C GLY A 11 -26.85 23.13 -49.83
N THR A 12 -26.96 24.08 -48.90
CA THR A 12 -26.38 24.16 -47.55
C THR A 12 -27.13 23.30 -46.52
N ILE A 13 -26.45 22.42 -45.77
CA ILE A 13 -26.79 22.04 -44.38
C ILE A 13 -25.49 21.72 -43.63
N ALA A 14 -25.14 22.56 -42.66
CA ALA A 14 -24.07 22.32 -41.70
C ALA A 14 -24.61 21.50 -40.52
N LYS A 15 -23.97 20.38 -40.18
CA LYS A 15 -24.16 19.67 -38.92
C LYS A 15 -22.97 19.93 -38.01
N LEU A 16 -23.27 20.62 -36.92
CA LEU A 16 -22.43 20.87 -35.76
C LEU A 16 -22.40 19.59 -34.91
N ILE A 17 -21.24 18.96 -34.71
CA ILE A 17 -21.03 18.00 -33.62
C ILE A 17 -19.91 18.57 -32.77
N GLY A 18 -20.27 18.91 -31.53
CA GLY A 18 -19.42 19.57 -30.55
C GLY A 18 -18.25 18.68 -30.16
N LEU A 19 -17.06 19.26 -30.25
CA LEU A 19 -15.82 18.75 -29.69
C LEU A 19 -15.88 18.96 -28.17
N THR A 20 -16.21 17.91 -27.42
CA THR A 20 -16.02 17.90 -25.96
C THR A 20 -14.52 17.82 -25.66
N LEU A 21 -14.04 18.85 -25.00
CA LEU A 21 -12.66 19.03 -24.55
C LEU A 21 -12.40 18.06 -23.37
N SER A 22 -12.00 16.82 -23.67
CA SER A 22 -11.46 15.90 -22.68
C SER A 22 -10.00 16.31 -22.43
N ILE A 23 -9.76 17.06 -21.35
CA ILE A 23 -8.40 17.28 -20.84
C ILE A 23 -7.94 15.95 -20.23
N GLY A 24 -7.47 15.05 -21.09
CA GLY A 24 -6.65 13.92 -20.70
C GLY A 24 -5.26 14.45 -20.44
N PHE A 25 -4.88 14.53 -19.16
CA PHE A 25 -3.48 14.61 -18.75
C PHE A 25 -2.79 13.32 -19.22
N PHE A 26 -2.35 13.31 -20.47
CA PHE A 26 -1.29 12.41 -20.90
C PHE A 26 -0.03 12.90 -20.20
N PHE A 27 0.40 12.19 -19.16
CA PHE A 27 1.80 12.20 -18.76
C PHE A 27 2.60 11.73 -19.98
N GLN A 28 3.08 12.69 -20.79
CA GLN A 28 4.22 12.44 -21.65
C GLN A 28 5.37 12.05 -20.72
N LEU A 29 5.78 10.78 -20.79
CA LEU A 29 7.06 10.32 -20.27
C LEU A 29 8.15 11.23 -20.86
N SER A 30 8.60 12.18 -20.04
CA SER A 30 9.76 13.02 -20.30
C SER A 30 10.97 12.13 -20.51
N HIS A 31 11.55 12.17 -21.71
CA HIS A 31 12.91 11.70 -21.96
C HIS A 31 13.89 12.72 -21.34
N PRO A 32 15.06 12.28 -20.86
CA PRO A 32 15.44 12.31 -19.46
C PRO A 32 16.02 13.65 -19.02
N THR A 33 15.87 13.96 -17.73
CA THR A 33 16.81 14.86 -17.06
C THR A 33 18.20 14.24 -17.19
N ALA A 34 19.10 14.89 -17.93
CA ALA A 34 20.48 14.45 -18.03
C ALA A 34 21.10 14.38 -16.62
N SER A 35 21.95 13.38 -16.38
CA SER A 35 22.78 13.28 -15.17
C SER A 35 23.46 14.61 -14.84
N THR A 36 23.64 14.90 -13.55
CA THR A 36 24.30 16.13 -13.11
C THR A 36 25.81 16.02 -13.28
N ILE A 37 26.43 16.97 -13.98
CA ILE A 37 27.90 17.05 -14.08
C ILE A 37 28.46 17.58 -12.76
N LYS A 38 29.36 16.82 -12.13
CA LYS A 38 30.08 17.20 -10.90
C LYS A 38 31.43 17.82 -11.18
N GLU A 39 32.10 17.35 -12.23
CA GLU A 39 33.40 17.83 -12.67
C GLU A 39 33.48 17.68 -14.20
N ASN A 40 33.96 18.71 -14.90
CA ASN A 40 34.18 18.63 -16.35
C ASN A 40 35.49 17.88 -16.65
N GLY A 41 35.47 17.04 -17.68
CA GLY A 41 36.66 16.35 -18.18
C GLY A 41 37.08 16.79 -19.58
N ASP A 42 37.87 15.95 -20.23
CA ASP A 42 38.34 16.12 -21.61
C ASP A 42 37.27 15.84 -22.66
N PHE A 43 36.20 15.11 -22.29
CA PHE A 43 35.12 14.70 -23.19
C PHE A 43 33.83 14.40 -22.41
N ARG A 44 32.67 14.50 -23.09
CA ARG A 44 31.37 14.42 -22.40
C ARG A 44 31.03 12.99 -21.96
N LEU A 45 30.40 12.87 -20.79
CA LEU A 45 29.71 11.66 -20.32
C LEU A 45 28.27 12.01 -19.92
N THR A 46 27.35 11.08 -20.10
CA THR A 46 25.98 11.14 -19.57
C THR A 46 25.60 9.80 -18.95
N ALA A 47 24.92 9.84 -17.81
CA ALA A 47 24.25 8.69 -17.19
C ALA A 47 22.74 8.91 -17.21
N GLU A 48 21.98 7.82 -17.27
CA GLU A 48 20.52 7.83 -17.14
C GLU A 48 20.07 6.59 -16.38
N ASN A 49 19.27 6.77 -15.33
CA ASN A 49 18.62 5.67 -14.64
C ASN A 49 17.59 4.97 -15.55
N LYS A 50 17.67 3.64 -15.66
CA LYS A 50 16.78 2.81 -16.47
C LYS A 50 16.32 1.56 -15.71
N TRP A 51 15.19 1.01 -16.13
CA TRP A 51 14.64 -0.24 -15.62
C TRP A 51 14.62 -1.31 -16.73
N ASP A 52 15.25 -2.46 -16.48
CA ASP A 52 15.10 -3.66 -17.31
C ASP A 52 13.93 -4.51 -16.78
N THR A 53 12.84 -4.53 -17.53
CA THR A 53 11.63 -5.28 -17.19
C THR A 53 11.84 -6.79 -17.21
N ALA A 54 12.71 -7.32 -18.07
CA ALA A 54 12.93 -8.77 -18.19
C ALA A 54 13.76 -9.29 -17.01
N SER A 55 14.78 -8.53 -16.60
CA SER A 55 15.64 -8.89 -15.47
C SER A 55 15.10 -8.40 -14.12
N GLU A 56 14.06 -7.56 -14.12
CA GLU A 56 13.50 -6.86 -12.96
C GLU A 56 14.58 -6.11 -12.16
N LYS A 57 15.41 -5.32 -12.84
CA LYS A 57 16.54 -4.60 -12.23
C LYS A 57 16.70 -3.19 -12.80
N ASN A 58 17.13 -2.28 -11.95
CA ASN A 58 17.64 -0.98 -12.37
C ASN A 58 19.04 -1.13 -13.02
N TYR A 59 19.38 -0.22 -13.91
CA TYR A 59 20.74 -0.06 -14.46
C TYR A 59 20.97 1.39 -14.87
N ALA A 60 22.23 1.81 -14.96
CA ALA A 60 22.59 3.10 -15.51
C ALA A 60 23.01 2.97 -16.97
N ALA A 61 22.29 3.65 -17.88
CA ALA A 61 22.69 3.76 -19.28
C ALA A 61 23.71 4.89 -19.44
N LEU A 62 24.93 4.55 -19.85
CA LEU A 62 26.05 5.47 -19.95
C LEU A 62 26.44 5.67 -21.41
N ASN A 63 26.64 6.92 -21.82
CA ASN A 63 27.10 7.29 -23.16
C ASN A 63 28.14 8.39 -23.07
N TRP A 64 29.22 8.28 -23.84
CA TRP A 64 30.26 9.31 -23.88
C TRP A 64 30.73 9.61 -25.31
N ASP A 65 31.38 10.75 -25.46
CA ASP A 65 31.94 11.17 -26.74
C ASP A 65 33.05 10.22 -27.19
N LYS A 66 33.07 9.91 -28.49
CA LYS A 66 34.11 9.07 -29.07
C LYS A 66 35.45 9.79 -29.03
N VAL A 67 36.43 9.19 -28.38
CA VAL A 67 37.80 9.73 -28.28
C VAL A 67 38.65 9.25 -29.46
N ALA A 68 39.31 10.18 -30.15
CA ALA A 68 40.22 9.87 -31.25
C ALA A 68 41.54 9.25 -30.74
N ASN A 69 42.19 8.46 -31.60
CA ASN A 69 43.48 7.80 -31.31
C ASN A 69 43.48 6.88 -30.08
N LEU A 70 42.34 6.24 -29.80
CA LEU A 70 42.22 5.20 -28.78
C LEU A 70 43.23 4.07 -29.03
N THR A 71 43.89 3.62 -27.98
CA THR A 71 44.72 2.40 -28.02
C THR A 71 43.83 1.17 -28.00
N THR A 72 44.45 0.00 -28.08
CA THR A 72 43.75 -1.29 -27.92
C THR A 72 43.28 -1.52 -26.48
N ASN A 73 43.68 -0.69 -25.52
CA ASN A 73 43.22 -0.77 -24.13
C ASN A 73 41.89 -0.04 -23.91
N GLY A 74 41.42 0.72 -24.89
CA GLY A 74 40.04 1.18 -24.94
C GLY A 74 39.66 2.14 -23.82
N TYR A 75 38.44 1.98 -23.34
CA TYR A 75 37.87 2.70 -22.22
C TYR A 75 37.85 1.83 -20.96
N THR A 76 37.94 2.48 -19.81
CA THR A 76 37.68 1.90 -18.49
C THR A 76 36.65 2.74 -17.77
N LEU A 77 35.58 2.11 -17.28
CA LEU A 77 34.50 2.78 -16.54
C LEU A 77 34.77 2.67 -15.05
N TYR A 78 34.69 3.80 -14.36
CA TYR A 78 34.81 3.92 -12.92
C TYR A 78 33.46 4.34 -12.33
N GLN A 79 33.08 3.69 -11.23
CA GLN A 79 31.87 3.97 -10.46
C GLN A 79 32.25 4.34 -9.02
N SER A 80 31.53 5.28 -8.44
CA SER A 80 31.54 5.58 -7.02
C SER A 80 30.11 5.58 -6.46
N LYS A 81 29.96 5.03 -5.24
CA LYS A 81 28.70 5.01 -4.48
C LYS A 81 28.72 5.92 -3.24
N ASP A 82 29.83 6.60 -3.00
CA ASP A 82 30.11 7.39 -1.80
C ASP A 82 30.48 8.83 -2.15
N SER A 83 29.82 9.37 -3.17
CA SER A 83 30.01 10.75 -3.66
C SER A 83 31.45 11.05 -4.11
N GLY A 84 32.12 10.07 -4.71
CA GLY A 84 33.45 10.23 -5.31
C GLY A 84 34.62 10.01 -4.36
N LEU A 85 34.39 9.54 -3.12
CA LEU A 85 35.45 9.25 -2.15
C LEU A 85 36.24 7.98 -2.54
N THR A 86 35.55 6.95 -3.02
CA THR A 86 36.16 5.73 -3.52
C THR A 86 35.65 5.38 -4.92
N TRP A 87 36.54 4.82 -5.73
CA TRP A 87 36.27 4.48 -7.13
C TRP A 87 36.64 3.04 -7.41
N THR A 88 35.75 2.31 -8.07
CA THR A 88 35.96 0.93 -8.50
C THR A 88 35.70 0.80 -9.99
N THR A 89 36.49 -0.03 -10.66
CA THR A 89 36.24 -0.38 -12.05
C THR A 89 35.05 -1.33 -12.16
N VAL A 90 34.19 -1.11 -13.16
CA VAL A 90 33.00 -1.93 -13.42
C VAL A 90 33.04 -2.50 -14.83
N SER A 91 32.46 -3.67 -15.02
CA SER A 91 32.38 -4.28 -16.35
C SER A 91 31.50 -3.44 -17.29
N MET A 92 31.86 -3.35 -18.57
CA MET A 92 31.03 -2.70 -19.60
C MET A 92 30.45 -3.73 -20.58
N ASN A 93 30.65 -5.01 -20.31
CA ASN A 93 30.37 -6.08 -21.25
C ASN A 93 29.02 -6.75 -21.00
N TYR A 94 28.13 -6.18 -20.19
CA TYR A 94 26.79 -6.72 -19.90
C TYR A 94 25.98 -7.08 -21.14
N GLN A 95 25.42 -8.29 -21.13
CA GLN A 95 24.74 -8.97 -22.25
C GLN A 95 25.59 -9.14 -23.52
N LYS A 96 26.89 -8.82 -23.49
CA LYS A 96 27.83 -9.06 -24.59
C LYS A 96 28.59 -10.35 -24.39
N GLN A 97 29.11 -10.88 -25.50
CA GLN A 97 30.04 -12.00 -25.45
C GLN A 97 31.43 -11.53 -25.02
N ILE A 98 32.09 -12.32 -24.17
CA ILE A 98 33.47 -12.13 -23.74
C ILE A 98 34.35 -13.27 -24.25
N LYS A 99 35.64 -12.97 -24.45
CA LYS A 99 36.67 -13.94 -24.83
C LYS A 99 37.56 -14.25 -23.64
N VAL A 100 37.66 -15.54 -23.31
CA VAL A 100 38.46 -16.03 -22.20
C VAL A 100 39.56 -16.95 -22.72
N LEU A 101 40.79 -16.75 -22.25
CA LEU A 101 41.89 -17.69 -22.44
C LEU A 101 42.07 -18.53 -21.17
N ASN A 102 41.78 -19.83 -21.26
CA ASN A 102 42.13 -20.81 -20.23
C ASN A 102 43.57 -21.27 -20.41
N ILE A 103 44.44 -20.89 -19.49
CA ILE A 103 45.79 -21.43 -19.40
C ILE A 103 45.74 -22.59 -18.42
N HIS A 104 45.75 -23.82 -18.94
CA HIS A 104 45.63 -25.01 -18.11
C HIS A 104 47.01 -25.63 -17.83
N PRO A 105 47.17 -26.44 -16.77
CA PRO A 105 48.39 -27.22 -16.55
C PRO A 105 48.72 -28.11 -17.75
N ASP A 106 49.93 -28.68 -17.81
CA ASP A 106 50.36 -29.58 -18.89
C ASP A 106 49.69 -30.98 -18.83
N ASP A 107 48.39 -31.01 -18.59
CA ASP A 107 47.51 -32.16 -18.51
C ASP A 107 46.15 -31.80 -19.11
N VAL A 108 45.85 -32.40 -20.26
CA VAL A 108 44.64 -32.11 -21.04
C VAL A 108 43.35 -32.44 -20.29
N ASN A 109 43.40 -33.35 -19.30
CA ASN A 109 42.22 -33.68 -18.48
C ASN A 109 41.77 -32.51 -17.59
N PHE A 110 42.59 -31.46 -17.49
CA PHE A 110 42.30 -30.25 -16.73
C PHE A 110 42.01 -29.04 -17.63
N ASP A 111 41.91 -29.24 -18.96
CA ASP A 111 41.36 -28.25 -19.88
C ASP A 111 39.81 -28.29 -19.90
N ASN A 112 39.21 -28.04 -18.73
CA ASN A 112 37.78 -28.24 -18.53
C ASN A 112 36.94 -26.97 -18.71
N LEU A 113 37.55 -25.78 -18.72
CA LEU A 113 36.79 -24.52 -18.63
C LEU A 113 35.78 -24.35 -19.78
N LYS A 114 36.19 -24.65 -21.01
CA LYS A 114 35.29 -24.58 -22.18
C LYS A 114 34.08 -25.47 -21.99
N LYS A 115 34.31 -26.75 -21.68
CA LYS A 115 33.25 -27.72 -21.38
C LYS A 115 32.35 -27.24 -20.26
N TRP A 116 32.91 -26.65 -19.20
CA TRP A 116 32.14 -26.11 -18.08
C TRP A 116 31.23 -24.95 -18.48
N MET A 117 31.68 -24.05 -19.36
CA MET A 117 30.85 -22.94 -19.83
C MET A 117 29.75 -23.39 -20.80
N GLU A 118 29.95 -24.52 -21.49
CA GLU A 118 29.02 -25.05 -22.50
C GLU A 118 28.03 -26.09 -21.94
N MET A 119 28.29 -26.65 -20.75
CA MET A 119 27.41 -27.63 -20.09
C MET A 119 26.38 -26.99 -19.16
N ASP A 120 25.41 -27.80 -18.71
CA ASP A 120 24.21 -27.44 -17.93
C ASP A 120 23.03 -26.87 -18.76
N THR A 121 21.85 -26.84 -18.15
CA THR A 121 20.64 -26.25 -18.73
C THR A 121 20.03 -25.23 -17.74
N PRO A 122 20.09 -23.92 -18.04
CA PRO A 122 20.85 -23.32 -19.13
C PRO A 122 22.37 -23.50 -18.94
N ALA A 123 23.13 -23.40 -20.03
CA ALA A 123 24.59 -23.54 -19.99
C ALA A 123 25.21 -22.53 -19.02
N ALA A 124 26.24 -22.92 -18.28
CA ALA A 124 26.84 -22.04 -17.26
C ALA A 124 27.40 -20.74 -17.87
N GLY A 125 27.95 -20.78 -19.09
CA GLY A 125 28.42 -19.59 -19.80
C GLY A 125 27.30 -18.80 -20.50
N MET A 126 26.06 -19.29 -20.52
CA MET A 126 24.88 -18.66 -21.13
C MET A 126 25.03 -18.29 -22.62
N GLY A 127 26.01 -18.87 -23.32
CA GLY A 127 26.39 -18.47 -24.68
C GLY A 127 27.13 -17.11 -24.76
N LEU A 128 27.49 -16.53 -23.60
CA LEU A 128 28.17 -15.25 -23.45
C LEU A 128 29.68 -15.40 -23.23
N ILE A 129 30.18 -16.59 -22.88
CA ILE A 129 31.60 -16.81 -22.56
C ILE A 129 32.22 -17.73 -23.60
N ASN A 130 33.12 -17.19 -24.43
CA ASN A 130 33.87 -17.95 -25.44
C ASN A 130 35.26 -18.29 -24.92
N VAL A 131 35.55 -19.58 -24.76
CA VAL A 131 36.81 -20.06 -24.17
C VAL A 131 37.73 -20.63 -25.25
N SER A 132 38.95 -20.10 -25.31
CA SER A 132 40.11 -20.72 -25.94
C SER A 132 41.04 -21.30 -24.87
N SER A 133 41.85 -22.30 -25.20
CA SER A 133 42.74 -22.92 -24.24
C SER A 133 44.17 -23.08 -24.76
N VAL A 134 45.12 -23.11 -23.82
CA VAL A 134 46.55 -23.37 -24.07
C VAL A 134 47.17 -24.00 -22.82
N SER A 135 48.16 -24.88 -22.98
CA SER A 135 48.91 -25.40 -21.84
C SER A 135 49.89 -24.36 -21.30
N VAL A 136 50.18 -24.41 -20.00
CA VAL A 136 51.15 -23.52 -19.36
C VAL A 136 52.56 -23.64 -19.96
N ALA A 137 53.00 -24.83 -20.40
CA ALA A 137 54.29 -24.95 -21.09
C ALA A 137 54.33 -24.17 -22.40
N ALA A 138 53.27 -24.27 -23.22
CA ALA A 138 53.19 -23.53 -24.49
C ALA A 138 53.08 -22.02 -24.25
N PHE A 139 52.28 -21.61 -23.26
CA PHE A 139 52.19 -20.22 -22.84
C PHE A 139 53.53 -19.67 -22.33
N ASN A 140 54.25 -20.43 -21.49
CA ASN A 140 55.57 -20.05 -20.98
C ASN A 140 56.62 -19.92 -22.08
N ALA A 141 56.51 -20.71 -23.15
CA ALA A 141 57.40 -20.65 -24.30
C ALA A 141 57.17 -19.39 -25.15
N ASN A 142 55.91 -18.97 -25.34
CA ASN A 142 55.59 -17.77 -26.12
C ASN A 142 54.27 -17.11 -25.67
N PRO A 143 54.28 -16.31 -24.59
CA PRO A 143 53.04 -15.79 -24.01
C PRO A 143 52.33 -14.82 -24.95
N ASN A 144 53.07 -13.94 -25.64
CA ASN A 144 52.47 -12.93 -26.52
C ASN A 144 51.82 -13.52 -27.77
N LEU A 145 52.21 -14.72 -28.22
CA LEU A 145 51.52 -15.43 -29.30
C LEU A 145 50.05 -15.71 -28.94
N TYR A 146 49.78 -15.97 -27.66
CA TYR A 146 48.44 -16.27 -27.17
C TYR A 146 47.74 -15.01 -26.65
N LEU A 147 48.45 -14.10 -25.99
CA LEU A 147 47.82 -12.88 -25.46
C LEU A 147 47.41 -11.88 -26.54
N LYS A 148 48.18 -11.81 -27.63
CA LYS A 148 48.05 -10.76 -28.64
C LYS A 148 47.71 -11.32 -30.01
N ASN A 149 46.89 -10.59 -30.76
CA ASN A 149 46.63 -10.88 -32.16
C ASN A 149 47.78 -10.36 -33.06
N ALA A 150 47.67 -10.57 -34.37
CA ALA A 150 48.67 -10.15 -35.36
C ALA A 150 48.95 -8.63 -35.37
N SER A 151 48.03 -7.79 -34.88
CA SER A 151 48.23 -6.35 -34.75
C SER A 151 48.93 -5.93 -33.45
N GLY A 152 49.27 -6.89 -32.58
CA GLY A 152 49.87 -6.64 -31.26
C GLY A 152 48.84 -6.24 -30.19
N ALA A 153 47.55 -6.25 -30.50
CA ALA A 153 46.47 -5.96 -29.58
C ALA A 153 46.12 -7.18 -28.72
N TYR A 154 45.78 -6.97 -27.45
CA TYR A 154 45.23 -8.04 -26.61
C TYR A 154 43.90 -8.54 -27.18
N GLN A 155 43.75 -9.86 -27.31
CA GLN A 155 42.60 -10.48 -27.98
C GLN A 155 41.59 -11.16 -27.05
N TYR A 156 41.93 -11.29 -25.76
CA TYR A 156 41.11 -11.87 -24.71
C TYR A 156 40.76 -10.80 -23.69
N ASP A 157 39.55 -10.88 -23.15
CA ASP A 157 39.05 -9.98 -22.11
C ASP A 157 39.47 -10.44 -20.71
N VAL A 158 39.56 -11.76 -20.53
CA VAL A 158 39.95 -12.39 -19.27
C VAL A 158 40.86 -13.58 -19.52
N ILE A 159 41.87 -13.75 -18.66
CA ILE A 159 42.67 -14.97 -18.57
C ILE A 159 42.23 -15.76 -17.34
N MET A 160 42.02 -17.06 -17.49
CA MET A 160 41.87 -17.97 -16.35
C MET A 160 43.07 -18.90 -16.29
N PHE A 161 43.69 -19.01 -15.13
CA PHE A 161 44.60 -20.11 -14.84
C PHE A 161 43.77 -21.26 -14.27
N GLY A 162 43.72 -22.37 -15.00
CA GLY A 162 42.81 -23.51 -14.76
C GLY A 162 42.80 -24.12 -13.35
N SER A 163 41.98 -25.15 -13.18
CA SER A 163 41.50 -25.66 -11.89
C SER A 163 42.06 -27.04 -11.54
N LYS A 164 43.37 -27.13 -11.26
CA LYS A 164 44.03 -28.36 -10.81
C LYS A 164 44.71 -28.14 -9.47
N ASP A 165 44.69 -29.18 -8.63
CA ASP A 165 45.50 -29.25 -7.41
C ASP A 165 46.97 -28.87 -7.68
N TRP A 166 47.52 -27.95 -6.86
CA TRP A 166 48.85 -27.37 -7.06
C TRP A 166 49.11 -26.76 -8.45
N TYR A 167 48.06 -26.43 -9.20
CA TYR A 167 48.13 -26.09 -10.62
C TYR A 167 48.98 -27.11 -11.44
N GLY A 168 49.00 -28.38 -11.01
CA GLY A 168 49.81 -29.44 -11.61
C GLY A 168 51.33 -29.31 -11.41
N PHE A 169 51.77 -28.66 -10.33
CA PHE A 169 53.17 -28.35 -10.03
C PHE A 169 53.84 -27.46 -11.09
N LYS A 170 53.05 -26.60 -11.72
CA LYS A 170 53.51 -25.67 -12.75
C LYS A 170 53.48 -24.25 -12.22
N ASP A 171 54.44 -23.45 -12.67
CA ASP A 171 54.48 -22.01 -12.44
C ASP A 171 54.62 -21.29 -13.78
N LEU A 172 54.38 -19.99 -13.78
CA LEU A 172 54.77 -19.12 -14.88
C LEU A 172 56.29 -19.11 -15.04
N SER A 173 56.76 -18.86 -16.26
CA SER A 173 58.14 -18.40 -16.49
C SER A 173 58.22 -16.91 -16.16
N MET A 174 59.43 -16.39 -15.93
CA MET A 174 59.63 -14.95 -15.73
C MET A 174 59.09 -14.13 -16.91
N THR A 175 59.27 -14.64 -18.14
CA THR A 175 58.76 -14.02 -19.36
C THR A 175 57.23 -13.99 -19.42
N SER A 176 56.57 -15.09 -19.05
CA SER A 176 55.11 -15.15 -19.06
C SER A 176 54.47 -14.37 -17.92
N ALA A 177 55.11 -14.31 -16.74
CA ALA A 177 54.69 -13.42 -15.66
C ALA A 177 54.77 -11.94 -16.06
N ALA A 178 55.86 -11.51 -16.72
CA ALA A 178 55.96 -10.14 -17.23
C ALA A 178 54.92 -9.83 -18.32
N ALA A 179 54.66 -10.78 -19.24
CA ALA A 179 53.64 -10.62 -20.27
C ALA A 179 52.21 -10.57 -19.68
N LEU A 180 51.94 -11.38 -18.65
CA LEU A 180 50.70 -11.35 -17.88
C LEU A 180 50.52 -10.04 -17.13
N GLN A 181 51.57 -9.49 -16.51
CA GLN A 181 51.52 -8.18 -15.86
C GLN A 181 51.10 -7.10 -16.86
N GLY A 182 51.64 -7.10 -18.08
CA GLY A 182 51.19 -6.16 -19.12
C GLY A 182 49.72 -6.32 -19.51
N HIS A 183 49.16 -7.54 -19.44
CA HIS A 183 47.74 -7.77 -19.63
C HIS A 183 46.91 -7.19 -18.48
N VAL A 184 47.35 -7.39 -17.24
CA VAL A 184 46.74 -6.80 -16.03
C VAL A 184 46.78 -5.27 -16.09
N ASP A 185 47.92 -4.68 -16.46
CA ASP A 185 48.10 -3.22 -16.56
C ASP A 185 47.22 -2.60 -17.65
N SER A 186 46.75 -3.40 -18.62
CA SER A 186 45.79 -2.97 -19.64
C SER A 186 44.34 -2.89 -19.15
N GLY A 187 44.08 -3.20 -17.87
CA GLY A 187 42.75 -3.22 -17.25
C GLY A 187 41.98 -4.52 -17.47
N ARG A 188 42.56 -5.52 -18.13
CA ARG A 188 41.90 -6.79 -18.46
C ARG A 188 41.97 -7.80 -17.33
N GLY A 189 40.98 -8.69 -17.30
CA GLY A 189 40.74 -9.57 -16.17
C GLY A 189 41.73 -10.73 -16.05
N VAL A 190 42.08 -11.11 -14.82
CA VAL A 190 42.74 -12.40 -14.57
C VAL A 190 42.09 -13.12 -13.39
N LEU A 191 41.68 -14.37 -13.62
CA LEU A 191 41.19 -15.29 -12.60
C LEU A 191 42.26 -16.36 -12.32
N PHE A 192 42.87 -16.26 -11.15
CA PHE A 192 43.80 -17.24 -10.62
C PHE A 192 43.03 -18.44 -10.06
N GLY A 193 43.29 -19.63 -10.61
CA GLY A 193 42.72 -20.88 -10.12
C GLY A 193 43.45 -21.43 -8.90
N HIS A 194 43.04 -22.61 -8.49
CA HIS A 194 43.50 -23.26 -7.27
C HIS A 194 45.02 -23.44 -7.22
N ASP A 195 45.60 -23.09 -6.07
CA ASP A 195 47.03 -23.14 -5.75
C ASP A 195 47.99 -22.44 -6.73
N THR A 196 47.52 -21.60 -7.63
CA THR A 196 48.40 -20.77 -8.49
C THR A 196 49.21 -19.78 -7.65
N VAL A 197 48.54 -18.94 -6.86
CA VAL A 197 49.15 -18.08 -5.83
C VAL A 197 49.09 -18.82 -4.49
N THR A 198 50.23 -19.12 -3.87
CA THR A 198 50.31 -19.99 -2.67
C THR A 198 51.46 -19.60 -1.74
N GLY A 199 51.24 -19.72 -0.43
CA GLY A 199 52.23 -19.33 0.58
C GLY A 199 53.34 -20.36 0.84
N MET A 200 53.35 -21.48 0.12
CA MET A 200 54.37 -22.51 0.29
C MET A 200 55.71 -22.09 -0.36
N SER A 201 56.79 -22.14 0.42
CA SER A 201 58.12 -21.62 0.03
C SER A 201 59.20 -22.68 -0.19
N THR A 202 58.89 -23.98 -0.11
CA THR A 202 59.94 -25.03 -0.14
C THR A 202 59.83 -25.94 -1.37
N PRO A 203 60.87 -26.00 -2.23
CA PRO A 203 61.00 -26.99 -3.31
C PRO A 203 61.08 -28.46 -2.84
N SER A 204 61.25 -28.69 -1.54
CA SER A 204 61.59 -29.99 -0.95
C SER A 204 60.42 -30.76 -0.35
N ASN A 205 59.18 -30.28 -0.45
CA ASN A 205 58.03 -31.06 0.01
C ASN A 205 57.65 -32.11 -1.06
N PRO A 206 57.50 -33.41 -0.74
CA PRO A 206 57.22 -34.47 -1.71
C PRO A 206 55.85 -34.39 -2.43
N GLY A 207 55.18 -33.24 -2.42
CA GLY A 207 53.85 -33.05 -3.00
C GLY A 207 53.49 -31.60 -3.34
N GLY A 208 54.47 -30.71 -3.57
CA GLY A 208 54.20 -29.31 -3.97
C GLY A 208 55.46 -28.49 -4.25
N GLY A 209 55.46 -27.71 -5.34
CA GLY A 209 56.55 -26.78 -5.71
C GLY A 209 56.24 -25.33 -5.33
N SER A 210 57.25 -24.50 -5.09
CA SER A 210 57.03 -23.05 -4.90
C SER A 210 56.61 -22.41 -6.22
N HIS A 211 55.69 -21.44 -6.18
CA HIS A 211 55.25 -20.66 -7.36
C HIS A 211 55.73 -19.20 -7.28
N PRO A 212 57.05 -18.93 -7.32
CA PRO A 212 57.59 -17.59 -7.18
C PRO A 212 57.04 -16.59 -8.20
N ASN A 213 56.72 -17.02 -9.42
CA ASN A 213 56.25 -16.11 -10.47
C ASN A 213 54.76 -15.79 -10.32
N PHE A 214 53.88 -16.77 -10.06
CA PHE A 214 52.49 -16.48 -9.67
C PHE A 214 52.41 -15.62 -8.40
N ASN A 215 53.27 -15.89 -7.41
CA ASN A 215 53.26 -15.16 -6.14
C ASN A 215 53.58 -13.66 -6.27
N THR A 216 54.12 -13.20 -7.40
CA THR A 216 54.28 -11.77 -7.68
C THR A 216 52.96 -11.01 -7.74
N PHE A 217 51.83 -11.70 -8.03
CA PHE A 217 50.49 -11.11 -8.09
C PHE A 217 49.76 -11.07 -6.73
N ALA A 218 50.29 -11.72 -5.69
CA ALA A 218 49.63 -11.77 -4.38
C ALA A 218 49.31 -10.37 -3.80
N PRO A 219 50.21 -9.36 -3.83
CA PRO A 219 49.89 -8.03 -3.33
C PRO A 219 48.76 -7.33 -4.10
N GLN A 220 48.67 -7.55 -5.42
CA GLN A 220 47.62 -6.97 -6.27
C GLN A 220 46.25 -7.59 -5.96
N LEU A 221 46.22 -8.89 -5.63
CA LEU A 221 45.03 -9.58 -5.10
C LEU A 221 44.70 -9.20 -3.63
N GLY A 222 45.61 -8.50 -2.94
CA GLY A 222 45.51 -8.21 -1.51
C GLY A 222 45.74 -9.44 -0.62
N ILE A 223 46.50 -10.40 -1.12
CA ILE A 223 46.92 -11.60 -0.40
C ILE A 223 48.28 -11.37 0.25
N GLN A 224 48.37 -11.70 1.53
CA GLN A 224 49.60 -11.93 2.26
C GLN A 224 49.90 -13.44 2.27
N LEU A 225 51.14 -13.80 1.94
CA LEU A 225 51.56 -15.19 1.84
C LEU A 225 52.12 -15.70 3.16
N SER A 226 51.71 -16.90 3.56
CA SER A 226 52.14 -17.59 4.79
C SER A 226 52.33 -19.09 4.54
N ASN A 227 53.35 -19.70 5.12
CA ASN A 227 53.60 -21.14 4.96
C ASN A 227 52.87 -22.03 5.98
N LYS A 228 51.93 -21.48 6.78
CA LYS A 228 51.34 -22.17 7.95
C LYS A 228 49.82 -22.20 8.00
N THR A 229 49.11 -21.65 7.01
CA THR A 229 47.66 -21.49 7.08
C THR A 229 46.96 -22.22 5.95
N SER A 230 45.98 -23.05 6.28
CA SER A 230 45.07 -23.64 5.30
C SER A 230 43.70 -23.80 5.93
N VAL A 231 42.65 -23.68 5.12
CA VAL A 231 41.28 -24.03 5.52
C VAL A 231 40.53 -24.50 4.28
N GLY A 232 39.79 -25.60 4.41
CA GLY A 232 39.08 -26.18 3.28
C GLY A 232 37.87 -26.99 3.70
N SER A 233 36.92 -27.12 2.78
CA SER A 233 35.65 -27.81 2.99
C SER A 233 35.05 -28.24 1.65
N THR A 234 34.05 -29.11 1.70
CA THR A 234 33.11 -29.40 0.60
C THR A 234 31.89 -28.46 0.61
N LYS A 235 31.90 -27.48 1.51
CA LYS A 235 30.82 -26.52 1.72
C LYS A 235 31.36 -25.11 1.71
N VAL A 236 30.67 -24.23 0.99
CA VAL A 236 30.94 -22.79 0.96
C VAL A 236 29.65 -22.01 1.16
N ARG A 237 29.77 -20.79 1.64
CA ARG A 237 28.64 -19.85 1.77
C ARG A 237 28.95 -18.58 1.00
N VAL A 238 27.94 -18.03 0.33
CA VAL A 238 28.00 -16.67 -0.23
C VAL A 238 27.97 -15.66 0.92
N ASP A 239 29.06 -14.93 1.13
CA ASP A 239 29.13 -13.88 2.17
C ASP A 239 28.72 -12.52 1.60
N ASN A 240 29.09 -12.25 0.34
CA ASN A 240 28.76 -11.01 -0.34
C ASN A 240 27.74 -11.26 -1.45
N ASN A 241 26.53 -10.72 -1.28
CA ASN A 241 25.42 -10.86 -2.21
C ASN A 241 25.39 -9.76 -3.30
N GLY A 242 26.50 -9.06 -3.50
CA GLY A 242 26.65 -8.01 -4.52
C GLY A 242 26.49 -8.54 -5.95
N TYR A 243 26.50 -7.61 -6.90
CA TYR A 243 26.11 -7.86 -8.29
C TYR A 243 26.85 -9.04 -8.97
N MET A 244 28.12 -9.28 -8.64
CA MET A 244 28.87 -10.42 -9.19
C MET A 244 28.17 -11.76 -8.91
N MET A 245 27.46 -11.92 -7.79
CA MET A 245 26.69 -13.14 -7.48
C MET A 245 25.30 -13.16 -8.12
N LYS A 246 24.98 -12.17 -8.96
CA LYS A 246 23.64 -11.96 -9.55
C LYS A 246 23.63 -11.98 -11.08
N TYR A 247 24.78 -12.10 -11.74
CA TYR A 247 24.88 -12.12 -13.21
C TYR A 247 26.13 -12.87 -13.72
N PRO A 248 26.01 -13.68 -14.81
CA PRO A 248 24.77 -13.97 -15.53
C PRO A 248 23.82 -14.92 -14.78
N HIS A 249 24.29 -15.60 -13.74
CA HIS A 249 23.45 -16.43 -12.88
C HIS A 249 23.14 -15.74 -11.57
N GLN A 250 21.87 -15.79 -11.17
CA GLN A 250 21.43 -15.29 -9.88
C GLN A 250 21.54 -16.37 -8.80
N LEU A 251 22.38 -16.13 -7.79
CA LEU A 251 22.46 -16.95 -6.59
C LEU A 251 21.56 -16.38 -5.49
N ALA A 252 20.98 -17.26 -4.67
CA ALA A 252 20.23 -16.86 -3.48
C ALA A 252 21.14 -16.19 -2.45
N ASN A 253 20.56 -15.34 -1.60
CA ASN A 253 21.33 -14.61 -0.60
C ASN A 253 21.82 -15.56 0.49
N SER A 254 23.11 -15.46 0.83
CA SER A 254 23.72 -16.26 1.90
C SER A 254 23.59 -17.78 1.70
N VAL A 255 23.42 -18.22 0.46
CA VAL A 255 23.22 -19.63 0.13
C VAL A 255 24.47 -20.45 0.48
N GLU A 256 24.23 -21.62 1.07
CA GLU A 256 25.24 -22.64 1.30
C GLU A 256 25.27 -23.61 0.12
N LEU A 257 26.44 -23.78 -0.48
CA LEU A 257 26.63 -24.57 -1.69
C LEU A 257 27.50 -25.78 -1.38
N THR A 258 27.19 -26.88 -2.05
CA THR A 258 28.07 -28.05 -2.06
C THR A 258 29.03 -27.93 -3.22
N ILE A 259 30.30 -28.05 -2.91
CA ILE A 259 31.40 -28.06 -3.86
C ILE A 259 32.20 -29.36 -3.67
N PRO A 260 32.97 -29.80 -4.68
CA PRO A 260 34.06 -30.72 -4.46
C PRO A 260 35.00 -30.15 -3.41
N LEU A 261 35.76 -31.03 -2.73
CA LEU A 261 36.73 -30.58 -1.75
C LEU A 261 37.66 -29.54 -2.39
N ALA A 262 37.90 -28.45 -1.67
CA ALA A 262 38.81 -27.38 -2.02
C ALA A 262 39.35 -26.74 -0.73
N HIS A 263 40.45 -26.00 -0.84
CA HIS A 263 41.07 -25.31 0.29
C HIS A 263 41.81 -24.05 -0.13
N SER A 264 42.01 -23.13 0.81
CA SER A 264 43.13 -22.19 0.76
C SER A 264 44.41 -22.85 1.26
N TRP A 265 45.55 -22.43 0.70
CA TRP A 265 46.88 -22.87 1.07
C TRP A 265 47.88 -21.71 1.14
N GLY A 266 47.99 -21.12 2.32
CA GLY A 266 48.96 -20.09 2.62
C GLY A 266 48.59 -18.69 2.15
N GLN A 267 47.33 -18.44 1.82
CA GLN A 267 46.80 -17.11 1.51
C GLN A 267 46.09 -16.54 2.74
N ILE A 268 46.41 -15.30 3.09
CA ILE A 268 45.72 -14.50 4.12
C ILE A 268 45.25 -13.21 3.45
N ILE A 269 44.00 -12.83 3.65
CA ILE A 269 43.45 -11.57 3.16
C ILE A 269 43.08 -10.66 4.33
N ASP A 270 43.10 -9.34 4.08
CA ASP A 270 42.55 -8.34 4.99
C ASP A 270 41.14 -7.95 4.53
N THR A 271 40.14 -8.24 5.35
CA THR A 271 38.71 -7.98 5.07
C THR A 271 38.34 -6.50 5.07
N THR A 272 39.23 -5.61 5.52
CA THR A 272 39.05 -4.14 5.47
C THR A 272 39.78 -3.49 4.31
N SER A 273 40.55 -4.26 3.54
CA SER A 273 41.17 -3.78 2.31
C SER A 273 40.15 -3.67 1.18
N THR A 274 40.58 -3.16 0.02
CA THR A 274 39.75 -3.14 -1.20
C THR A 274 39.56 -4.53 -1.83
N THR A 275 40.03 -5.61 -1.18
CA THR A 275 39.77 -6.99 -1.60
C THR A 275 38.38 -7.41 -1.16
N THR A 276 37.52 -7.71 -2.12
CA THR A 276 36.17 -8.24 -1.86
C THR A 276 36.24 -9.74 -1.69
N LYS A 277 35.85 -10.24 -0.50
CA LYS A 277 35.56 -11.65 -0.27
C LYS A 277 34.12 -11.95 -0.64
N TRP A 278 33.92 -12.91 -1.55
CA TRP A 278 32.60 -13.28 -2.05
C TRP A 278 32.04 -14.54 -1.41
N LEU A 279 32.89 -15.54 -1.23
CA LEU A 279 32.53 -16.82 -0.62
C LEU A 279 33.58 -17.24 0.41
N SER A 280 33.13 -17.88 1.49
CA SER A 280 33.98 -18.53 2.50
C SER A 280 33.68 -20.02 2.59
N PHE A 281 34.66 -20.81 3.02
CA PHE A 281 34.42 -22.18 3.46
C PHE A 281 33.64 -22.19 4.77
N ILE A 282 32.78 -23.20 4.93
CA ILE A 282 32.02 -23.44 6.16
C ILE A 282 32.21 -24.88 6.67
N PRO A 283 31.96 -25.16 7.96
CA PRO A 283 32.09 -26.50 8.52
C PRO A 283 31.18 -27.56 7.83
N PRO A 284 31.53 -28.86 7.88
CA PRO A 284 32.73 -29.41 8.52
C PRO A 284 33.99 -29.13 7.69
N TYR A 285 35.04 -28.58 8.33
CA TYR A 285 36.32 -28.36 7.67
C TYR A 285 37.02 -29.69 7.45
N ALA A 286 37.41 -29.95 6.21
CA ALA A 286 38.13 -31.16 5.80
C ALA A 286 39.64 -30.93 5.69
N PHE A 287 40.07 -29.67 5.72
CA PHE A 287 41.48 -29.28 5.67
C PHE A 287 41.78 -28.13 6.63
N GLY A 288 42.94 -28.21 7.27
CA GLY A 288 43.54 -27.11 8.04
C GLY A 288 42.69 -26.59 9.20
N SER A 289 42.87 -25.33 9.55
CA SER A 289 42.13 -24.65 10.61
C SER A 289 41.88 -23.20 10.23
N LEU A 290 40.71 -22.71 10.62
CA LEU A 290 40.36 -21.30 10.49
C LEU A 290 41.38 -20.46 11.28
N SER A 291 42.02 -19.50 10.62
CA SER A 291 42.92 -18.53 11.23
C SER A 291 42.36 -17.13 10.99
N GLU A 292 41.85 -16.53 12.06
CA GLU A 292 41.30 -15.17 12.05
C GLU A 292 42.01 -14.33 13.12
N SER A 293 42.48 -13.14 12.73
CA SER A 293 43.12 -12.18 13.62
C SER A 293 42.72 -10.77 13.23
N GLY A 294 41.77 -10.20 13.98
CA GLY A 294 41.18 -8.90 13.64
C GLY A 294 40.52 -8.95 12.27
N THR A 295 41.07 -8.22 11.31
CA THR A 295 40.57 -8.14 9.93
C THR A 295 41.21 -9.19 9.01
N LEU A 296 42.24 -9.90 9.47
CA LEU A 296 42.95 -10.90 8.68
C LEU A 296 42.26 -12.27 8.76
N THR A 297 42.11 -12.95 7.62
CA THR A 297 41.56 -14.30 7.55
C THR A 297 42.20 -15.13 6.44
N ASN A 298 42.40 -16.43 6.67
CA ASN A 298 42.75 -17.39 5.63
C ASN A 298 41.52 -18.02 4.94
N ASN A 299 40.31 -17.65 5.35
CA ASN A 299 39.07 -18.27 4.88
C ASN A 299 38.44 -17.48 3.74
N PHE A 300 38.66 -17.96 2.52
CA PHE A 300 37.91 -17.58 1.33
C PHE A 300 37.91 -18.72 0.31
N TYR A 301 36.81 -18.85 -0.42
CA TYR A 301 36.73 -19.66 -1.63
C TYR A 301 36.90 -18.82 -2.90
N LEU A 302 36.43 -17.56 -2.88
CA LEU A 302 36.55 -16.61 -3.98
C LEU A 302 36.76 -15.19 -3.47
N ILE A 303 37.77 -14.52 -4.03
CA ILE A 303 38.05 -13.09 -3.80
C ILE A 303 38.26 -12.36 -5.12
N THR A 304 38.07 -11.04 -5.11
CA THR A 304 38.46 -10.13 -6.20
C THR A 304 39.07 -8.85 -5.67
N LYS A 305 40.00 -8.25 -6.42
CA LYS A 305 40.52 -6.90 -6.20
C LYS A 305 40.89 -6.28 -7.55
N GLY A 306 40.25 -5.17 -7.91
CA GLY A 306 40.38 -4.56 -9.23
C GLY A 306 39.94 -5.51 -10.35
N ASN A 307 40.82 -5.72 -11.33
CA ASN A 307 40.65 -6.66 -12.45
C ASN A 307 41.22 -8.07 -12.15
N LEU A 308 41.54 -8.39 -10.89
CA LEU A 308 42.05 -9.70 -10.51
C LEU A 308 41.07 -10.44 -9.60
N GLY A 309 41.02 -11.77 -9.73
CA GLY A 309 40.31 -12.66 -8.83
C GLY A 309 41.09 -13.93 -8.54
N MET A 310 40.81 -14.55 -7.41
CA MET A 310 41.32 -15.89 -7.08
C MET A 310 40.19 -16.77 -6.59
N ILE A 311 40.07 -17.97 -7.17
CA ILE A 311 39.06 -18.99 -6.81
C ILE A 311 39.73 -20.31 -6.45
N GLN A 312 39.19 -21.01 -5.46
CA GLN A 312 39.78 -22.26 -4.95
C GLN A 312 39.29 -23.53 -5.67
N THR A 313 38.58 -23.42 -6.79
CA THR A 313 38.15 -24.58 -7.59
C THR A 313 39.36 -25.35 -8.14
N GLY A 314 39.57 -26.61 -7.73
CA GLY A 314 40.60 -27.46 -8.37
C GLY A 314 41.11 -28.70 -7.62
N HIS A 315 40.83 -28.86 -6.32
CA HIS A 315 41.28 -30.01 -5.50
C HIS A 315 40.44 -31.29 -5.70
N SER A 316 39.90 -31.49 -6.89
CA SER A 316 38.81 -32.45 -7.17
C SER A 316 39.06 -33.36 -8.37
N GLY A 317 40.29 -33.39 -8.90
CA GLY A 317 40.61 -34.17 -10.09
C GLY A 317 39.90 -33.68 -11.37
N GLY A 318 39.54 -32.40 -11.43
CA GLY A 318 38.84 -31.79 -12.58
C GLY A 318 37.32 -31.86 -12.51
N ALA A 319 36.75 -32.29 -11.38
CA ALA A 319 35.31 -32.23 -11.15
C ALA A 319 34.84 -30.82 -10.75
N SER A 320 33.61 -30.46 -11.12
CA SER A 320 32.91 -29.25 -10.65
C SER A 320 31.42 -29.50 -10.45
N THR A 321 30.79 -28.77 -9.55
CA THR A 321 29.32 -28.74 -9.44
C THR A 321 28.71 -27.68 -10.36
N PRO A 322 27.41 -27.76 -10.70
CA PRO A 322 26.73 -26.71 -11.48
C PRO A 322 26.90 -25.33 -10.86
N ASP A 323 26.82 -25.22 -9.53
CA ASP A 323 26.94 -23.93 -8.85
C ASP A 323 28.36 -23.35 -8.91
N GLU A 324 29.40 -24.18 -8.83
CA GLU A 324 30.78 -23.71 -9.08
C GLU A 324 30.95 -23.17 -10.50
N ARG A 325 30.39 -23.86 -11.50
CA ARG A 325 30.46 -23.38 -12.89
C ARG A 325 29.75 -22.05 -13.08
N ARG A 326 28.61 -21.85 -12.41
CA ARG A 326 27.90 -20.56 -12.39
C ARG A 326 28.72 -19.46 -11.70
N ILE A 327 29.35 -19.76 -10.57
CA ILE A 327 30.24 -18.82 -9.86
C ILE A 327 31.44 -18.43 -10.75
N ILE A 328 32.05 -19.40 -11.42
CA ILE A 328 33.14 -19.13 -12.37
C ILE A 328 32.65 -18.26 -13.52
N ALA A 329 31.51 -18.58 -14.13
CA ALA A 329 30.93 -17.78 -15.22
C ALA A 329 30.66 -16.33 -14.78
N ASN A 330 30.01 -16.16 -13.62
CA ASN A 330 29.80 -14.85 -13.00
C ASN A 330 31.11 -14.08 -12.79
N THR A 331 32.14 -14.75 -12.27
CA THR A 331 33.44 -14.13 -11.98
C THR A 331 34.15 -13.69 -13.26
N LEU A 332 34.27 -14.57 -14.25
CA LEU A 332 34.87 -14.27 -15.55
C LEU A 332 34.16 -13.07 -16.21
N TYR A 333 32.84 -13.02 -16.10
CA TYR A 333 32.07 -11.93 -16.67
C TYR A 333 32.34 -10.57 -16.02
N ASN A 334 32.44 -10.54 -14.70
CA ASN A 334 32.70 -9.30 -13.95
C ASN A 334 34.16 -8.84 -14.07
N LEU A 335 35.09 -9.74 -14.38
CA LEU A 335 36.50 -9.40 -14.65
C LEU A 335 36.73 -8.85 -16.07
N ALA A 336 35.78 -9.01 -17.00
CA ALA A 336 35.86 -8.48 -18.36
C ALA A 336 35.55 -6.96 -18.40
N GLN A 337 36.48 -6.12 -17.94
CA GLN A 337 36.21 -4.71 -17.62
C GLN A 337 36.50 -3.69 -18.75
N VAL A 338 37.20 -4.11 -19.81
CA VAL A 338 37.59 -3.21 -20.92
C VAL A 338 36.57 -3.25 -22.05
N SER A 339 36.32 -2.09 -22.68
CA SER A 339 35.50 -1.98 -23.89
C SER A 339 36.07 -0.96 -24.88
N LEU A 340 35.79 -1.15 -26.17
CA LEU A 340 36.09 -0.18 -27.24
C LEU A 340 34.86 0.66 -27.62
N ASP A 341 33.70 0.30 -27.10
CA ASP A 341 32.45 1.04 -27.32
C ASP A 341 32.47 2.34 -26.53
N ASN A 342 31.72 3.34 -27.00
CA ASN A 342 31.55 4.61 -26.29
C ASN A 342 30.22 4.69 -25.50
N PHE A 343 29.73 3.52 -25.08
CA PHE A 343 28.53 3.35 -24.28
C PHE A 343 28.63 2.09 -23.41
N ALA A 344 27.90 2.08 -22.29
CA ALA A 344 27.80 0.93 -21.40
C ALA A 344 26.45 0.93 -20.67
N SER A 345 26.03 -0.24 -20.19
CA SER A 345 24.90 -0.37 -19.27
C SER A 345 25.41 -0.90 -17.95
N ASP A 346 25.58 -0.05 -16.95
CA ASP A 346 26.05 -0.47 -15.64
C ASP A 346 24.89 -1.09 -14.85
N TYR A 347 24.85 -2.42 -14.78
CA TYR A 347 23.85 -3.16 -14.01
C TYR A 347 24.27 -3.37 -12.55
N THR A 348 25.48 -2.96 -12.15
CA THR A 348 25.95 -3.16 -10.77
C THR A 348 25.28 -2.22 -9.77
N VAL A 349 24.73 -1.11 -10.27
CA VAL A 349 23.97 -0.19 -9.43
C VAL A 349 22.76 -0.87 -8.81
N LYS A 350 22.44 -0.43 -7.61
CA LYS A 350 21.29 -0.88 -6.87
C LYS A 350 20.65 0.29 -6.16
N ASP A 351 19.34 0.37 -6.25
CA ASP A 351 18.54 1.20 -5.36
C ASP A 351 18.44 0.54 -3.99
N GLU A 352 18.99 1.20 -2.97
CA GLU A 352 19.00 0.74 -1.58
C GLU A 352 18.16 1.64 -0.66
N VAL A 353 17.46 2.63 -1.22
CA VAL A 353 16.69 3.60 -0.45
C VAL A 353 15.22 3.20 -0.48
N ALA A 354 14.63 3.06 0.71
CA ALA A 354 13.21 2.72 0.80
C ALA A 354 12.31 3.90 0.43
N PRO A 355 11.13 3.64 -0.17
CA PRO A 355 10.17 4.70 -0.41
C PRO A 355 9.72 5.39 0.89
N PRO A 356 9.36 6.68 0.84
CA PRO A 356 8.76 7.38 1.95
C PRO A 356 7.35 6.85 2.28
N LYS A 357 6.77 7.38 3.36
CA LYS A 357 5.38 7.05 3.77
C LYS A 357 4.40 7.26 2.61
N PRO A 358 3.49 6.31 2.34
CA PRO A 358 2.50 6.44 1.27
C PRO A 358 1.61 7.66 1.43
N THR A 359 1.24 8.30 0.32
CA THR A 359 0.21 9.34 0.22
C THR A 359 -1.15 8.73 -0.10
N LEU A 360 -2.21 9.36 0.40
CA LEU A 360 -3.59 8.97 0.12
C LEU A 360 -4.33 10.19 -0.44
N THR A 361 -5.00 10.01 -1.57
CA THR A 361 -5.77 11.07 -2.22
C THR A 361 -7.19 10.58 -2.48
N LEU A 362 -8.19 11.31 -1.98
CA LEU A 362 -9.60 10.95 -2.18
C LEU A 362 -9.99 11.11 -3.67
N LYS A 363 -10.60 10.08 -4.25
CA LYS A 363 -11.22 10.18 -5.58
C LYS A 363 -12.56 10.89 -5.49
N THR A 364 -12.82 11.79 -6.44
CA THR A 364 -14.10 12.50 -6.55
C THR A 364 -15.25 11.56 -6.91
N GLY A 365 -16.42 11.79 -6.34
CA GLY A 365 -17.66 11.09 -6.71
C GLY A 365 -18.02 9.85 -5.88
N GLY A 366 -17.25 9.54 -4.82
CA GLY A 366 -17.62 8.51 -3.84
C GLY A 366 -18.74 8.95 -2.89
N THR A 367 -19.50 7.98 -2.36
CA THR A 367 -20.47 8.21 -1.27
C THR A 367 -19.83 7.85 0.07
N ILE A 368 -20.46 8.20 1.21
CA ILE A 368 -19.87 7.87 2.51
C ILE A 368 -19.73 6.35 2.73
N GLU A 369 -20.60 5.54 2.12
CA GLU A 369 -20.56 4.09 2.17
C GLU A 369 -19.45 3.48 1.32
N ASN A 370 -18.91 4.24 0.36
CA ASN A 370 -17.87 3.78 -0.55
C ASN A 370 -16.98 4.94 -0.99
N GLN A 371 -16.05 5.36 -0.12
CA GLN A 371 -15.02 6.33 -0.46
C GLN A 371 -13.77 5.63 -0.95
N ILE A 372 -13.30 6.01 -2.14
CA ILE A 372 -12.15 5.40 -2.82
C ILE A 372 -10.97 6.35 -2.75
N PHE A 373 -9.80 5.83 -2.43
CA PHE A 373 -8.55 6.56 -2.32
C PHE A 373 -7.52 6.02 -3.29
N ASP A 374 -6.87 6.91 -4.02
CA ASP A 374 -5.64 6.62 -4.72
C ASP A 374 -4.49 6.58 -3.71
N ILE A 375 -3.71 5.50 -3.76
CA ILE A 375 -2.53 5.29 -2.94
C ILE A 375 -1.32 5.57 -3.81
N GLY A 376 -0.49 6.51 -3.38
CA GLY A 376 0.75 6.87 -4.07
C GLY A 376 1.96 6.73 -3.15
N ALA A 377 3.12 6.49 -3.76
CA ALA A 377 4.41 6.74 -3.15
C ALA A 377 5.36 7.21 -4.25
N ILE A 378 6.17 8.22 -3.95
CA ILE A 378 7.25 8.66 -4.86
C ILE A 378 8.52 8.05 -4.32
N ASP A 379 9.06 7.12 -5.08
CA ASP A 379 10.28 6.40 -4.71
C ASP A 379 11.51 7.32 -4.66
N LYS A 380 12.50 6.91 -3.87
CA LYS A 380 13.78 7.60 -3.69
C LYS A 380 14.90 6.61 -3.92
N GLY A 381 15.99 7.07 -4.51
CA GLY A 381 17.03 6.20 -5.01
C GLY A 381 18.38 6.38 -4.32
N SER A 382 19.31 5.51 -4.70
CA SER A 382 20.72 5.61 -4.32
C SER A 382 21.48 6.49 -5.31
N MET A 383 22.32 7.40 -4.80
CA MET A 383 23.16 8.26 -5.63
C MET A 383 24.44 7.53 -6.05
N TYR A 384 24.76 7.60 -7.33
CA TYR A 384 26.00 7.07 -7.89
C TYR A 384 26.69 8.12 -8.75
N GLN A 385 28.01 8.00 -8.87
CA GLN A 385 28.84 8.79 -9.78
C GLN A 385 29.65 7.91 -10.72
N TRP A 386 29.93 8.42 -11.92
CA TRP A 386 30.75 7.75 -12.92
C TRP A 386 31.71 8.71 -13.61
N TYR A 387 32.85 8.17 -14.01
CA TYR A 387 33.68 8.73 -15.07
C TYR A 387 34.29 7.61 -15.91
N VAL A 388 34.76 7.96 -17.11
CA VAL A 388 35.42 7.06 -18.04
C VAL A 388 36.85 7.55 -18.30
N GLU A 389 37.83 6.65 -18.21
CA GLU A 389 39.16 6.91 -18.76
C GLU A 389 39.28 6.32 -20.16
N ALA A 390 39.78 7.11 -21.10
CA ALA A 390 40.14 6.68 -22.43
C ALA A 390 41.67 6.56 -22.54
N ASP A 391 42.18 5.37 -22.86
CA ASP A 391 43.60 5.21 -23.16
C ASP A 391 43.89 5.59 -24.61
N THR A 392 44.68 6.65 -24.82
CA THR A 392 45.01 7.14 -26.16
C THR A 392 46.51 7.06 -26.41
N LYS A 393 46.91 7.09 -27.69
CA LYS A 393 48.33 7.13 -28.08
C LYS A 393 49.09 8.34 -27.50
N SER A 394 48.37 9.37 -27.07
CA SER A 394 48.91 10.60 -26.45
C SER A 394 48.80 10.61 -24.92
N GLY A 395 48.37 9.52 -24.28
CA GLY A 395 48.12 9.42 -22.85
C GLY A 395 46.64 9.23 -22.51
N LYS A 396 46.35 9.10 -21.22
CA LYS A 396 44.98 8.93 -20.74
C LYS A 396 44.20 10.25 -20.81
N LYS A 397 42.92 10.17 -21.17
CA LYS A 397 41.94 11.25 -21.06
C LYS A 397 40.82 10.84 -20.13
N LYS A 398 40.24 11.79 -19.40
CA LYS A 398 39.14 11.54 -18.45
C LYS A 398 37.86 12.20 -18.97
N SER A 399 36.73 11.52 -18.88
CA SER A 399 35.42 12.13 -19.18
C SER A 399 35.01 13.12 -18.09
N ASP A 400 33.89 13.82 -18.33
CA ASP A 400 33.11 14.41 -17.23
C ASP A 400 32.86 13.37 -16.14
N THR A 401 32.85 13.83 -14.88
CA THR A 401 32.31 13.04 -13.77
C THR A 401 30.83 13.41 -13.62
N VAL A 402 29.96 12.43 -13.79
CA VAL A 402 28.50 12.61 -13.72
C VAL A 402 27.90 11.90 -12.52
N GLU A 403 26.76 12.40 -12.05
CA GLU A 403 26.00 11.90 -10.92
C GLU A 403 24.55 11.68 -11.31
N GLU A 404 23.99 10.54 -10.91
CA GLU A 404 22.60 10.14 -11.19
C GLU A 404 21.98 9.45 -9.96
N GLU A 405 20.69 9.70 -9.72
CA GLU A 405 19.89 8.98 -8.71
C GLU A 405 19.31 7.70 -9.32
N ILE A 406 19.70 6.55 -8.79
CA ILE A 406 19.20 5.24 -9.21
C ILE A 406 17.95 4.90 -8.41
N VAL A 407 16.80 5.13 -9.04
CA VAL A 407 15.45 4.91 -8.49
C VAL A 407 14.81 3.70 -9.16
N SER A 408 14.29 2.75 -8.39
CA SER A 408 13.64 1.55 -8.93
C SER A 408 12.15 1.74 -9.22
N GLY A 409 11.52 2.72 -8.57
CA GLY A 409 10.10 3.02 -8.65
C GLY A 409 9.28 2.16 -7.69
N THR A 410 8.05 2.59 -7.39
CA THR A 410 7.17 1.83 -6.48
C THR A 410 6.68 0.54 -7.13
N LYS A 411 6.80 -0.57 -6.39
CA LYS A 411 6.29 -1.91 -6.75
C LYS A 411 4.87 -2.12 -6.25
N GLY A 412 4.57 -1.65 -5.04
CA GLY A 412 3.24 -1.76 -4.45
C GLY A 412 3.21 -1.44 -2.95
N PHE A 413 2.19 -1.95 -2.26
CA PHE A 413 1.94 -1.64 -0.86
C PHE A 413 1.53 -2.87 -0.06
N ILE A 414 1.89 -2.87 1.23
CA ILE A 414 1.39 -3.80 2.23
C ILE A 414 0.51 -3.00 3.18
N HIS A 415 -0.73 -3.45 3.42
CA HIS A 415 -1.65 -2.77 4.31
C HIS A 415 -2.43 -3.70 5.24
N ILE A 416 -2.84 -3.16 6.38
CA ILE A 416 -3.75 -3.77 7.36
C ILE A 416 -4.76 -2.70 7.78
N VAL A 417 -6.03 -3.11 7.97
CA VAL A 417 -7.07 -2.26 8.52
C VAL A 417 -7.65 -2.91 9.77
N ASP A 418 -7.53 -2.26 10.92
CA ASP A 418 -8.01 -2.81 12.20
C ASP A 418 -8.40 -1.70 13.21
N ASN A 419 -8.58 -2.05 14.48
CA ASN A 419 -9.01 -1.12 15.52
C ASN A 419 -7.85 -0.57 16.39
N GLN A 420 -6.61 -0.92 16.10
CA GLN A 420 -5.43 -0.55 16.89
C GLN A 420 -4.69 0.61 16.22
N PRO A 421 -4.17 1.60 16.96
CA PRO A 421 -3.53 2.77 16.35
C PRO A 421 -2.15 2.51 15.75
N ASN A 422 -1.50 1.39 16.10
CA ASN A 422 -0.07 1.17 15.86
C ASN A 422 0.27 -0.27 15.41
N THR A 423 -0.64 -0.97 14.73
CA THR A 423 -0.35 -2.32 14.22
C THR A 423 0.84 -2.31 13.26
N LEU A 424 1.76 -3.24 13.49
CA LEU A 424 2.92 -3.46 12.62
C LEU A 424 2.48 -4.16 11.34
N VAL A 425 3.02 -3.69 10.22
CA VAL A 425 2.80 -4.29 8.90
C VAL A 425 4.07 -5.03 8.49
N ALA A 426 4.05 -6.35 8.61
CA ALA A 426 5.19 -7.20 8.28
C ALA A 426 5.39 -7.31 6.76
N ALA A 427 6.65 -7.29 6.34
CA ALA A 427 7.04 -7.60 4.97
C ALA A 427 7.83 -8.91 4.96
N GLU A 428 7.45 -9.81 4.08
CA GLU A 428 8.07 -11.12 3.92
C GLU A 428 8.98 -11.09 2.69
N LYS A 429 10.19 -11.64 2.81
CA LYS A 429 11.15 -11.75 1.72
C LYS A 429 11.45 -13.21 1.41
N ASP A 430 11.59 -13.54 0.14
CA ASP A 430 12.08 -14.84 -0.31
C ASP A 430 13.61 -14.98 -0.12
N SER A 431 14.17 -16.13 -0.52
CA SER A 431 15.62 -16.40 -0.43
C SER A 431 16.48 -15.52 -1.35
N PHE A 432 15.88 -14.78 -2.28
CA PHE A 432 16.56 -13.81 -3.14
C PHE A 432 16.43 -12.37 -2.61
N GLY A 433 15.66 -12.17 -1.54
CA GLY A 433 15.40 -10.87 -0.93
C GLY A 433 14.20 -10.13 -1.52
N LYS A 434 13.39 -10.78 -2.36
CA LYS A 434 12.20 -10.18 -2.98
C LYS A 434 11.02 -10.19 -2.03
N VAL A 435 10.28 -9.08 -1.95
CA VAL A 435 9.05 -9.00 -1.16
C VAL A 435 7.92 -9.78 -1.85
N THR A 436 7.24 -10.64 -1.08
CA THR A 436 6.25 -11.60 -1.60
C THR A 436 4.81 -11.33 -1.17
N ASN A 437 4.60 -10.53 -0.13
CA ASN A 437 3.28 -10.36 0.51
C ASN A 437 2.63 -8.99 0.24
N LEU A 438 2.79 -8.47 -0.98
CA LEU A 438 2.11 -7.24 -1.39
C LEU A 438 0.59 -7.42 -1.38
N THR A 439 -0.10 -6.51 -0.70
CA THR A 439 -1.57 -6.48 -0.65
C THR A 439 -2.19 -5.64 -1.76
N LEU A 440 -1.43 -4.69 -2.30
CA LEU A 440 -1.79 -3.82 -3.42
C LEU A 440 -0.60 -3.77 -4.38
N GLN A 441 -0.86 -3.95 -5.66
CA GLN A 441 0.18 -4.04 -6.70
C GLN A 441 0.18 -2.78 -7.56
N GLY A 442 1.37 -2.34 -7.96
CA GLY A 442 1.55 -1.22 -8.89
C GLY A 442 1.37 0.16 -8.25
N THR A 443 1.53 1.18 -9.11
CA THR A 443 1.47 2.61 -8.75
C THR A 443 0.05 3.18 -8.74
N ASP A 444 -0.91 2.50 -9.40
CA ASP A 444 -2.31 2.92 -9.52
C ASP A 444 -3.19 2.22 -8.46
N ALA A 445 -2.61 1.92 -7.30
CA ALA A 445 -3.29 1.20 -6.23
C ALA A 445 -4.42 2.03 -5.63
N THR A 446 -5.55 1.38 -5.34
CA THR A 446 -6.70 2.02 -4.70
C THR A 446 -7.18 1.24 -3.49
N LEU A 447 -7.68 1.96 -2.49
CA LEU A 447 -8.40 1.39 -1.35
C LEU A 447 -9.79 2.01 -1.23
N SER A 448 -10.76 1.23 -0.77
CA SER A 448 -12.12 1.71 -0.51
C SER A 448 -12.47 1.50 0.96
N PHE A 449 -13.19 2.46 1.53
CA PHE A 449 -13.64 2.41 2.92
C PHE A 449 -15.13 2.75 2.99
N ASN A 450 -15.84 2.04 3.87
CA ASN A 450 -17.18 2.44 4.27
C ASN A 450 -17.09 3.36 5.48
N GLY A 451 -17.24 4.66 5.26
CA GLY A 451 -17.12 5.68 6.30
C GLY A 451 -18.14 5.55 7.44
N LEU A 452 -19.23 4.78 7.26
CA LEU A 452 -20.20 4.50 8.32
C LEU A 452 -19.70 3.45 9.31
N THR A 453 -18.93 2.46 8.85
CA THR A 453 -18.50 1.31 9.67
C THR A 453 -17.01 1.29 9.96
N ASP A 454 -16.21 1.93 9.11
CA ASP A 454 -14.75 1.90 9.17
C ASP A 454 -14.15 3.19 9.74
N GLY A 455 -14.94 4.26 9.95
CA GLY A 455 -14.42 5.57 10.33
C GLY A 455 -13.51 5.58 11.57
N GLU A 456 -13.77 4.74 12.57
CA GLU A 456 -12.94 4.63 13.77
C GLU A 456 -11.78 3.63 13.65
N LYS A 457 -11.72 2.85 12.55
CA LYS A 457 -10.60 1.94 12.26
C LYS A 457 -9.35 2.71 11.85
N TRP A 458 -8.22 2.02 11.88
CA TRP A 458 -6.94 2.50 11.44
C TRP A 458 -6.49 1.77 10.19
N LEU A 459 -6.01 2.52 9.20
CA LEU A 459 -5.22 2.01 8.09
C LEU A 459 -3.74 2.09 8.46
N HIS A 460 -3.06 0.96 8.31
CA HIS A 460 -1.61 0.85 8.41
C HIS A 460 -1.09 0.44 7.05
N ILE A 461 -0.27 1.27 6.44
CA ILE A 461 0.19 1.04 5.07
C ILE A 461 1.64 1.47 4.90
N ARG A 462 2.41 0.67 4.16
CA ARG A 462 3.77 1.01 3.75
C ARG A 462 4.02 0.64 2.29
N ALA A 463 4.86 1.43 1.63
CA ALA A 463 5.25 1.20 0.25
C ALA A 463 6.45 0.24 0.18
N VAL A 464 6.53 -0.46 -0.95
CA VAL A 464 7.66 -1.30 -1.34
C VAL A 464 8.06 -0.86 -2.75
N ASP A 465 9.35 -0.63 -2.97
CA ASP A 465 9.88 -0.33 -4.30
C ASP A 465 10.18 -1.59 -5.11
N ARG A 466 10.63 -1.42 -6.35
CA ARG A 466 10.96 -2.56 -7.23
C ARG A 466 12.32 -3.18 -6.91
N ALA A 467 13.18 -2.50 -6.15
CA ALA A 467 14.40 -3.07 -5.57
C ALA A 467 14.16 -3.82 -4.25
N ASP A 468 12.90 -3.96 -3.85
CA ASP A 468 12.44 -4.63 -2.63
C ASP A 468 12.94 -3.97 -1.32
N ASN A 469 13.24 -2.67 -1.35
CA ASN A 469 13.36 -1.87 -0.14
C ASN A 469 11.97 -1.53 0.39
N ILE A 470 11.86 -1.44 1.71
CA ILE A 470 10.56 -1.36 2.36
C ILE A 470 10.45 -0.11 3.20
N GLY A 471 9.47 0.72 2.85
CA GLY A 471 9.23 2.02 3.46
C GLY A 471 8.67 1.96 4.87
N GLU A 472 8.67 3.13 5.51
CA GLU A 472 8.06 3.31 6.82
C GLU A 472 6.55 3.12 6.80
N ILE A 473 6.00 2.70 7.95
CA ILE A 473 4.56 2.54 8.11
C ILE A 473 3.92 3.92 8.31
N ARG A 474 2.87 4.19 7.53
CA ARG A 474 1.92 5.25 7.79
C ARG A 474 0.72 4.66 8.53
N HIS A 475 0.48 5.16 9.74
CA HIS A 475 -0.73 4.88 10.51
C HIS A 475 -1.67 6.07 10.36
N ILE A 476 -2.91 5.83 9.94
CA ILE A 476 -3.90 6.89 9.78
C ILE A 476 -5.30 6.36 10.12
N GLN A 477 -6.05 7.10 10.95
CA GLN A 477 -7.41 6.73 11.26
C GLN A 477 -8.34 7.06 10.09
N VAL A 478 -9.28 6.17 9.76
CA VAL A 478 -10.08 6.28 8.53
C VAL A 478 -10.82 7.61 8.45
N LYS A 479 -11.48 8.04 9.53
CA LYS A 479 -12.18 9.34 9.60
C LYS A 479 -11.27 10.53 9.29
N ASP A 480 -9.97 10.46 9.53
CA ASP A 480 -9.07 11.61 9.35
C ASP A 480 -8.83 11.97 7.89
N PHE A 481 -9.29 11.15 6.95
CA PHE A 481 -9.18 11.41 5.52
C PHE A 481 -10.51 11.25 4.77
N LEU A 482 -11.63 11.02 5.48
CA LEU A 482 -12.97 11.13 4.89
C LEU A 482 -13.31 12.60 4.64
N GLY A 483 -13.87 12.89 3.46
CA GLY A 483 -14.31 14.26 3.10
C GLY A 483 -15.70 14.62 3.59
N ILE A 484 -16.52 13.61 3.89
CA ILE A 484 -17.93 13.74 4.28
C ILE A 484 -18.26 12.82 5.44
N PHE A 485 -19.22 13.24 6.27
CA PHE A 485 -19.75 12.49 7.40
C PHE A 485 -21.26 12.52 7.41
N ARG A 486 -21.88 11.41 7.82
CA ARG A 486 -23.34 11.31 7.93
C ARG A 486 -23.81 11.74 9.31
N ILE A 487 -24.82 12.58 9.32
CA ILE A 487 -25.63 12.88 10.50
C ILE A 487 -26.94 12.11 10.35
N THR A 488 -27.13 11.08 11.16
CA THR A 488 -28.38 10.31 11.20
C THR A 488 -29.36 11.02 12.12
N GLU A 489 -30.56 11.31 11.62
CA GLU A 489 -31.61 12.02 12.32
C GLU A 489 -32.69 11.02 12.77
N LYS A 490 -32.99 11.01 14.07
CA LYS A 490 -34.04 10.20 14.67
C LYS A 490 -35.10 11.10 15.30
N TYR A 491 -36.32 10.58 15.41
CA TYR A 491 -37.47 11.29 15.94
C TYR A 491 -38.12 10.41 17.00
N GLU A 492 -37.94 10.77 18.26
CA GLU A 492 -38.36 9.97 19.41
C GLU A 492 -39.21 10.81 20.38
N ASP A 493 -40.09 10.16 21.13
CA ASP A 493 -40.70 10.77 22.31
C ASP A 493 -39.79 10.67 23.55
N GLU A 494 -40.25 11.17 24.69
CA GLU A 494 -39.52 11.12 25.96
C GLU A 494 -39.27 9.70 26.49
N ALA A 495 -40.05 8.72 26.03
CA ALA A 495 -39.88 7.30 26.37
C ALA A 495 -38.99 6.54 25.38
N GLY A 496 -38.50 7.21 24.32
CA GLY A 496 -37.67 6.61 23.27
C GLY A 496 -38.47 5.89 22.18
N GLN A 497 -39.78 6.06 22.12
CA GLN A 497 -40.59 5.49 21.05
C GLN A 497 -40.36 6.26 19.75
N THR A 498 -40.13 5.53 18.65
CA THR A 498 -39.90 6.12 17.33
C THR A 498 -41.20 6.70 16.78
N LEU A 499 -41.17 7.99 16.44
CA LEU A 499 -42.33 8.74 15.94
C LEU A 499 -42.34 8.88 14.41
N ALA A 500 -41.17 8.83 13.77
CA ALA A 500 -41.02 8.90 12.32
C ALA A 500 -39.78 8.14 11.86
N PRO A 501 -39.74 7.69 10.58
CA PRO A 501 -38.55 7.05 10.01
C PRO A 501 -37.31 7.93 10.13
N SER A 502 -36.15 7.31 10.39
CA SER A 502 -34.89 8.05 10.43
C SER A 502 -34.54 8.65 9.07
N THR A 503 -34.02 9.87 9.08
CA THR A 503 -33.46 10.54 7.91
C THR A 503 -31.96 10.73 8.10
N TYR A 504 -31.27 11.26 7.09
CA TYR A 504 -29.87 11.61 7.23
C TYR A 504 -29.50 12.81 6.38
N GLN A 505 -28.41 13.46 6.79
CA GLN A 505 -27.74 14.49 6.01
C GLN A 505 -26.24 14.20 5.97
N ASP A 506 -25.68 14.17 4.77
CA ASP A 506 -24.23 14.08 4.59
C ASP A 506 -23.65 15.51 4.62
N VAL A 507 -22.64 15.70 5.46
CA VAL A 507 -22.05 16.99 5.79
C VAL A 507 -20.56 16.92 5.54
N ASN A 508 -20.01 17.92 4.84
CA ASN A 508 -18.57 18.01 4.61
C ASN A 508 -17.80 18.12 5.93
N ARG A 509 -16.61 17.51 5.98
CA ARG A 509 -15.72 17.62 7.13
C ARG A 509 -15.46 19.09 7.48
N GLY A 510 -15.52 19.41 8.78
CA GLY A 510 -15.32 20.76 9.30
C GLY A 510 -16.49 21.72 9.08
N ALA A 511 -17.50 21.35 8.29
CA ALA A 511 -18.71 22.16 8.18
C ALA A 511 -19.55 22.10 9.45
N THR A 512 -20.45 23.07 9.61
CA THR A 512 -21.41 23.09 10.72
C THR A 512 -22.70 22.44 10.26
N TYR A 513 -23.19 21.49 11.06
CA TYR A 513 -24.56 21.01 10.97
C TYR A 513 -25.42 21.82 11.95
N GLU A 514 -26.49 22.42 11.46
CA GLU A 514 -27.44 23.17 12.28
C GLU A 514 -28.86 22.94 11.73
N LYS A 515 -29.74 22.37 12.57
CA LYS A 515 -31.08 21.98 12.13
C LYS A 515 -32.10 22.02 13.26
N LEU A 516 -33.24 22.64 13.01
CA LEU A 516 -34.45 22.53 13.82
C LEU A 516 -35.18 21.24 13.45
N GLY A 517 -35.70 20.51 14.45
CA GLY A 517 -36.49 19.32 14.19
C GLY A 517 -37.72 19.64 13.34
N PRO A 518 -38.12 18.76 12.41
CA PRO A 518 -39.30 18.97 11.60
C PRO A 518 -40.55 18.99 12.48
N LEU A 519 -41.58 19.70 12.01
CA LEU A 519 -42.92 19.60 12.57
C LEU A 519 -43.44 18.19 12.28
N LEU A 520 -43.80 17.46 13.34
CA LEU A 520 -44.45 16.17 13.22
C LEU A 520 -45.98 16.35 13.30
N PRO A 521 -46.77 15.52 12.60
CA PRO A 521 -48.22 15.60 12.61
C PRO A 521 -48.78 15.35 14.02
N HIS A 522 -50.06 15.66 14.25
CA HIS A 522 -50.78 15.29 15.48
C HIS A 522 -50.22 15.88 16.79
N ASN A 523 -49.68 17.11 16.72
CA ASN A 523 -49.34 17.98 17.86
C ASN A 523 -48.16 17.51 18.73
N TRP A 524 -47.18 16.88 18.11
CA TRP A 524 -45.88 16.68 18.73
C TRP A 524 -45.10 17.99 18.75
N LEU A 525 -44.78 18.47 19.95
CA LEU A 525 -43.92 19.63 20.17
C LEU A 525 -42.49 19.14 20.41
N GLN A 526 -41.53 19.65 19.65
CA GLN A 526 -40.12 19.38 19.94
C GLN A 526 -39.71 20.11 21.23
N ILE A 527 -39.15 19.36 22.18
CA ILE A 527 -38.74 19.88 23.50
C ILE A 527 -37.22 19.87 23.71
N GLY A 528 -36.46 19.28 22.79
CA GLY A 528 -35.00 19.20 22.86
C GLY A 528 -34.41 18.32 21.76
N TYR A 529 -33.14 17.97 21.91
CA TYR A 529 -32.49 16.92 21.11
C TYR A 529 -31.43 16.18 21.93
N ARG A 530 -31.04 15.01 21.46
CA ARG A 530 -29.92 14.21 21.96
C ARG A 530 -28.89 14.05 20.85
N LEU A 531 -27.67 14.54 21.07
CA LEU A 531 -26.55 14.31 20.16
C LEU A 531 -25.74 13.12 20.67
N ASN A 532 -25.77 12.03 19.92
CA ASN A 532 -25.26 10.71 20.28
C ASN A 532 -25.89 10.23 21.61
N GLN A 533 -25.29 10.59 22.74
CA GLN A 533 -25.75 10.20 24.09
C GLN A 533 -25.98 11.40 25.02
N THR A 534 -25.70 12.62 24.56
CA THR A 534 -25.79 13.84 25.36
C THR A 534 -27.09 14.58 25.06
N ASN A 535 -27.87 14.90 26.08
CA ASN A 535 -29.15 15.59 25.95
C ASN A 535 -28.98 17.12 26.02
N PHE A 536 -29.77 17.82 25.21
CA PHE A 536 -29.81 19.27 25.07
C PHE A 536 -31.26 19.74 25.15
N LYS A 537 -31.49 20.88 25.81
CA LYS A 537 -32.84 21.46 26.00
C LYS A 537 -33.21 22.41 24.86
N GLU A 538 -32.23 22.84 24.08
CA GLU A 538 -32.41 23.63 22.88
C GLU A 538 -33.11 22.79 21.80
N THR A 539 -33.88 23.44 20.93
CA THR A 539 -34.58 22.74 19.83
C THR A 539 -33.79 22.74 18.52
N THR A 540 -32.81 23.63 18.38
CA THR A 540 -31.92 23.63 17.21
C THR A 540 -30.70 22.79 17.52
N ALA A 541 -30.59 21.64 16.87
CA ALA A 541 -29.41 20.78 16.99
C ALA A 541 -28.24 21.39 16.25
N LYS A 542 -27.10 21.53 16.93
CA LYS A 542 -25.89 22.12 16.35
C LYS A 542 -24.66 21.25 16.61
N ILE A 543 -23.90 21.00 15.55
CA ILE A 543 -22.58 20.38 15.59
C ILE A 543 -21.63 21.30 14.82
N THR A 544 -20.75 21.99 15.54
CA THR A 544 -19.67 22.77 14.95
C THR A 544 -18.54 21.86 14.53
N ALA A 545 -18.04 22.03 13.30
CA ALA A 545 -16.91 21.29 12.75
C ALA A 545 -17.09 19.77 12.78
N VAL A 546 -18.02 19.25 11.97
CA VAL A 546 -18.29 17.81 11.87
C VAL A 546 -17.02 17.04 11.44
N ASP A 547 -16.61 16.06 12.25
CA ASP A 547 -15.38 15.27 12.05
C ASP A 547 -15.59 13.75 12.16
N LYS A 548 -16.84 13.31 12.38
CA LYS A 548 -17.24 11.92 12.51
C LYS A 548 -18.72 11.73 12.19
N VAL A 549 -19.13 10.47 12.01
CA VAL A 549 -20.54 10.11 11.94
C VAL A 549 -21.19 10.39 13.30
N ASN A 550 -22.33 11.07 13.28
CA ASN A 550 -23.08 11.41 14.48
C ASN A 550 -24.55 11.01 14.32
N THR A 551 -25.23 10.80 15.45
CA THR A 551 -26.69 10.64 15.49
C THR A 551 -27.30 11.80 16.26
N VAL A 552 -28.27 12.47 15.67
CA VAL A 552 -29.11 13.49 16.31
C VAL A 552 -30.51 12.92 16.49
N THR A 553 -30.94 12.71 17.73
CA THR A 553 -32.32 12.34 18.03
C THR A 553 -33.08 13.60 18.47
N PHE A 554 -34.04 14.06 17.69
CA PHE A 554 -34.96 15.12 18.11
C PHE A 554 -36.02 14.53 19.06
N ILE A 555 -36.21 15.17 20.21
CA ILE A 555 -37.09 14.68 21.28
C ILE A 555 -38.38 15.48 21.29
N TYR A 556 -39.51 14.78 21.23
CA TYR A 556 -40.85 15.37 21.17
C TYR A 556 -41.69 15.01 22.39
N ARG A 557 -42.57 15.93 22.76
CA ARG A 557 -43.63 15.73 23.74
C ARG A 557 -44.97 16.00 23.08
N LYS A 558 -45.96 15.17 23.40
CA LYS A 558 -47.32 15.40 22.93
C LYS A 558 -47.98 16.50 23.75
N LEU A 559 -48.60 17.47 23.09
CA LEU A 559 -49.31 18.55 23.78
C LEU A 559 -50.54 18.01 24.55
N PRO A 560 -50.96 18.69 25.65
CA PRO A 560 -52.15 18.31 26.41
C PRO A 560 -53.40 18.25 25.55
N ALA A 561 -54.21 17.23 25.77
CA ALA A 561 -55.47 17.03 25.07
C ALA A 561 -56.57 17.96 25.61
N LYS A 562 -57.41 18.46 24.71
CA LYS A 562 -58.58 19.28 25.04
C LYS A 562 -59.88 18.58 24.66
N ILE A 563 -60.80 18.49 25.61
CA ILE A 563 -62.15 18.02 25.39
C ILE A 563 -63.10 19.16 25.73
N HIS A 564 -63.86 19.61 24.75
CA HIS A 564 -64.97 20.54 24.91
C HIS A 564 -66.25 19.71 25.02
N LEU A 565 -66.73 19.49 26.24
CA LEU A 565 -67.85 18.58 26.51
C LEU A 565 -69.09 19.36 26.96
N ARG A 566 -70.29 18.94 26.55
CA ARG A 566 -71.56 19.42 27.10
C ARG A 566 -72.62 18.32 27.11
N GLN A 567 -73.65 18.49 27.94
CA GLN A 567 -74.83 17.63 27.96
C GLN A 567 -76.10 18.41 27.58
N VAL A 568 -76.84 17.94 26.58
CA VAL A 568 -78.08 18.57 26.12
C VAL A 568 -79.26 17.65 26.43
N ILE A 569 -80.27 18.20 27.09
CA ILE A 569 -81.52 17.49 27.37
C ILE A 569 -82.50 17.75 26.22
N LEU A 570 -82.89 16.69 25.54
CA LEU A 570 -83.92 16.71 24.50
C LEU A 570 -85.30 16.45 25.11
N ASP A 571 -86.36 16.89 24.41
CA ASP A 571 -87.75 16.60 24.75
C ASP A 571 -88.07 16.84 26.24
N LYS A 572 -87.66 18.02 26.74
CA LYS A 572 -87.94 18.51 28.09
C LYS A 572 -89.38 18.18 28.50
N LYS A 573 -89.56 17.70 29.73
CA LYS A 573 -90.86 17.59 30.41
C LYS A 573 -90.88 18.55 31.60
N ASP A 574 -91.96 19.30 31.77
CA ASP A 574 -92.08 20.30 32.85
C ASP A 574 -92.08 19.65 34.25
N ASP A 575 -92.49 18.38 34.36
CA ASP A 575 -92.54 17.63 35.62
C ASP A 575 -91.19 17.01 36.05
N LEU A 576 -90.11 17.21 35.27
CA LEU A 576 -88.79 16.68 35.56
C LEU A 576 -87.76 17.79 35.73
N VAL A 577 -86.94 17.68 36.78
CA VAL A 577 -85.82 18.60 37.02
C VAL A 577 -84.78 18.40 35.93
N ILE A 578 -84.53 19.45 35.13
CA ILE A 578 -83.46 19.48 34.14
C ILE A 578 -82.11 19.51 34.89
N PRO A 579 -81.23 18.52 34.71
CA PRO A 579 -79.91 18.55 35.31
C PRO A 579 -79.14 19.79 34.84
N THR A 580 -78.55 20.52 35.79
CA THR A 580 -77.67 21.67 35.49
C THR A 580 -76.22 21.23 35.23
N ASN A 581 -75.86 20.02 35.66
CA ASN A 581 -74.57 19.40 35.45
C ASN A 581 -74.73 18.02 34.80
N GLY A 582 -73.84 17.69 33.88
CA GLY A 582 -73.67 16.34 33.35
C GLY A 582 -72.42 15.69 33.93
N TYR A 583 -72.48 14.39 34.18
CA TYR A 583 -71.38 13.60 34.73
C TYR A 583 -70.99 12.49 33.76
N PHE A 584 -69.69 12.32 33.55
CA PHE A 584 -69.15 11.41 32.54
C PHE A 584 -67.96 10.65 33.08
N GLN A 585 -67.67 9.50 32.47
CA GLN A 585 -66.46 8.72 32.68
C GLN A 585 -65.66 8.72 31.37
N LEU A 586 -64.40 9.14 31.45
CA LEU A 586 -63.44 9.00 30.38
C LEU A 586 -62.65 7.72 30.62
N LEU A 587 -62.82 6.75 29.74
CA LEU A 587 -62.28 5.39 29.87
C LEU A 587 -61.12 5.18 28.91
N HIS A 588 -60.00 4.65 29.44
CA HIS A 588 -58.88 4.14 28.65
C HIS A 588 -58.25 2.93 29.34
N HIS A 589 -58.37 1.75 28.72
CA HIS A 589 -58.01 0.45 29.34
C HIS A 589 -58.56 0.34 30.77
N ASP A 590 -57.71 0.16 31.77
CA ASP A 590 -58.08 0.00 33.19
C ASP A 590 -58.21 1.36 33.94
N THR A 591 -58.07 2.48 33.22
CA THR A 591 -58.06 3.83 33.82
C THR A 591 -59.39 4.53 33.57
N THR A 592 -60.02 5.02 34.64
CA THR A 592 -61.27 5.78 34.58
C THR A 592 -61.08 7.16 35.21
N MET A 593 -61.39 8.22 34.46
CA MET A 593 -61.44 9.59 34.98
C MET A 593 -62.87 10.11 34.97
N ASN A 594 -63.33 10.64 36.11
CA ASN A 594 -64.66 11.24 36.22
C ASN A 594 -64.61 12.71 35.77
N LEU A 595 -65.53 13.10 34.89
CA LEU A 595 -65.65 14.43 34.33
C LEU A 595 -67.01 15.05 34.69
N GLN A 596 -67.02 16.35 34.93
CA GLN A 596 -68.23 17.14 35.12
C GLN A 596 -68.32 18.23 34.05
N THR A 597 -69.50 18.43 33.48
CA THR A 597 -69.76 19.51 32.52
C THR A 597 -71.10 20.17 32.77
N GLN A 598 -71.41 21.21 32.00
CA GLN A 598 -72.69 21.89 32.02
C GLN A 598 -73.76 21.08 31.29
N SER A 599 -74.96 21.09 31.85
CA SER A 599 -76.15 20.49 31.24
C SER A 599 -77.33 21.46 31.19
N GLY A 600 -78.19 21.31 30.18
CA GLY A 600 -79.42 22.07 30.07
C GLY A 600 -80.29 21.63 28.89
N ALA A 601 -81.53 22.12 28.85
CA ALA A 601 -82.52 21.77 27.83
C ALA A 601 -82.46 22.65 26.57
N SER A 602 -81.28 23.18 26.24
CA SER A 602 -81.08 24.00 25.04
C SER A 602 -79.80 23.59 24.32
N THR A 603 -79.82 23.64 23.00
CA THR A 603 -78.64 23.44 22.16
C THR A 603 -77.62 24.58 22.27
N THR A 604 -77.93 25.63 23.03
CA THR A 604 -77.03 26.74 23.36
C THR A 604 -76.23 26.54 24.65
N VAL A 605 -76.39 25.41 25.35
CA VAL A 605 -75.54 25.06 26.51
C VAL A 605 -74.07 25.17 26.10
N PRO A 606 -73.26 25.98 26.78
CA PRO A 606 -71.89 26.19 26.37
C PRO A 606 -71.05 24.95 26.68
N PHE A 607 -70.00 24.73 25.89
CA PHE A 607 -69.06 23.67 26.15
C PHE A 607 -68.18 24.00 27.36
N ASN A 608 -68.00 23.03 28.26
CA ASN A 608 -66.95 23.10 29.26
C ASN A 608 -65.66 22.52 28.68
N THR A 609 -64.54 23.25 28.82
CA THR A 609 -63.24 22.80 28.30
C THR A 609 -62.46 22.09 29.40
N ILE A 610 -62.09 20.84 29.13
CA ILE A 610 -61.30 20.02 30.03
C ILE A 610 -59.94 19.81 29.37
N GLN A 611 -58.88 20.17 30.09
CA GLN A 611 -57.49 19.94 29.67
C GLN A 611 -56.90 18.83 30.52
N SER A 612 -56.27 17.85 29.87
CA SER A 612 -55.55 16.78 30.56
C SER A 612 -54.17 16.60 29.94
N GLU A 613 -53.15 16.57 30.79
CA GLU A 613 -51.85 16.02 30.40
C GLU A 613 -52.05 14.53 30.14
N MET A 614 -51.73 14.09 28.93
CA MET A 614 -51.84 12.68 28.57
C MET A 614 -50.59 11.94 29.05
N GLN A 615 -50.78 10.85 29.79
CA GLN A 615 -49.68 9.95 30.12
C GLN A 615 -49.16 9.29 28.83
N VAL A 616 -47.84 9.17 28.71
CA VAL A 616 -47.18 8.64 27.50
C VAL A 616 -47.73 7.25 27.17
N GLY A 617 -48.23 7.07 25.95
CA GLY A 617 -48.82 5.82 25.46
C GLY A 617 -50.36 5.75 25.48
N ASN A 618 -51.02 6.66 26.22
CA ASN A 618 -52.47 6.61 26.43
C ASN A 618 -53.19 7.76 25.70
N TYR A 619 -53.58 7.53 24.45
CA TYR A 619 -54.10 8.60 23.56
C TYR A 619 -55.51 8.39 23.01
N GLN A 620 -56.16 7.25 23.31
CA GLN A 620 -57.50 6.92 22.81
C GLN A 620 -58.49 6.75 23.96
N PHE A 621 -59.63 7.43 23.95
CA PHE A 621 -60.56 7.43 25.09
C PHE A 621 -62.01 7.26 24.67
N THR A 622 -62.80 6.54 25.46
CA THR A 622 -64.26 6.52 25.33
C THR A 622 -64.90 7.44 26.36
N ILE A 623 -65.84 8.30 25.95
CA ILE A 623 -66.68 9.07 26.90
C ILE A 623 -67.98 8.33 27.15
N GLN A 624 -68.22 7.90 28.39
CA GLN A 624 -69.51 7.36 28.82
C GLN A 624 -70.25 8.34 29.72
N SER A 625 -71.55 8.52 29.50
CA SER A 625 -72.40 9.37 30.36
C SER A 625 -72.92 8.61 31.56
N ILE A 626 -72.86 9.22 32.74
CA ILE A 626 -73.62 8.77 33.91
C ILE A 626 -75.03 9.34 33.78
N VAL A 627 -75.97 8.50 33.38
CA VAL A 627 -77.34 8.91 33.06
C VAL A 627 -78.16 9.04 34.36
N PRO A 628 -78.83 10.18 34.62
CA PRO A 628 -79.71 10.32 35.78
C PRO A 628 -80.94 9.39 35.68
N GLU A 629 -81.48 8.99 36.82
CA GLU A 629 -82.51 7.93 36.98
C GLU A 629 -83.76 8.05 36.08
N HIS A 630 -84.16 9.27 35.72
CA HIS A 630 -85.35 9.52 34.88
C HIS A 630 -85.03 9.89 33.42
N TYR A 631 -83.77 9.75 33.03
CA TYR A 631 -83.29 10.04 31.69
C TYR A 631 -82.71 8.78 31.04
N SER A 632 -82.63 8.82 29.72
CA SER A 632 -81.99 7.80 28.90
C SER A 632 -80.98 8.48 27.99
N TYR A 633 -79.86 7.81 27.74
CA TYR A 633 -78.92 8.24 26.71
C TYR A 633 -79.58 8.18 25.34
N ASP A 634 -79.49 9.28 24.60
CA ASP A 634 -80.14 9.45 23.29
C ASP A 634 -79.13 9.82 22.19
N GLY A 635 -77.85 9.49 22.41
CA GLY A 635 -76.80 9.61 21.42
C GLY A 635 -75.85 10.79 21.65
N TYR A 636 -74.96 10.99 20.68
CA TYR A 636 -73.91 12.00 20.75
C TYR A 636 -73.59 12.63 19.40
N LEU A 637 -72.88 13.76 19.45
CA LEU A 637 -72.14 14.31 18.32
C LEU A 637 -70.70 14.58 18.76
N ILE A 638 -69.78 14.34 17.85
CA ILE A 638 -68.35 14.61 18.01
C ILE A 638 -67.83 15.34 16.77
N SER A 639 -66.97 16.33 16.98
CA SER A 639 -66.23 17.01 15.91
C SER A 639 -64.85 17.44 16.41
N SER A 640 -63.92 17.68 15.49
CA SER A 640 -62.58 18.22 15.78
C SER A 640 -62.43 19.70 15.44
N GLU A 641 -63.53 20.38 15.08
CA GLU A 641 -63.55 21.81 14.75
C GLU A 641 -64.68 22.54 15.48
N GLN A 642 -64.34 23.61 16.20
CA GLN A 642 -65.29 24.44 16.96
C GLN A 642 -66.47 24.96 16.14
N ALA A 643 -66.24 25.25 14.86
CA ALA A 643 -67.24 25.82 13.97
C ALA A 643 -68.33 24.80 13.56
N THR A 644 -68.12 23.52 13.83
CA THR A 644 -69.09 22.47 13.51
C THR A 644 -70.35 22.64 14.35
N ILE A 645 -71.48 22.83 13.69
CA ILE A 645 -72.77 22.98 14.36
C ILE A 645 -73.23 21.60 14.85
N HIS A 646 -73.38 21.46 16.17
CA HIS A 646 -73.94 20.25 16.78
C HIS A 646 -75.48 20.31 16.79
N ASP A 647 -76.11 19.98 15.66
CA ASP A 647 -77.57 19.82 15.50
C ASP A 647 -78.02 18.44 15.99
N GLU A 648 -78.90 18.40 17.00
CA GLU A 648 -79.36 17.17 17.62
C GLU A 648 -79.96 16.16 16.62
N LYS A 649 -80.50 16.58 15.48
CA LYS A 649 -81.08 15.69 14.47
C LYS A 649 -80.06 14.75 13.84
N ASN A 650 -78.79 15.14 13.85
CA ASN A 650 -77.69 14.37 13.23
C ASN A 650 -76.96 13.48 14.24
N ARG A 651 -77.45 13.37 15.49
CA ARG A 651 -76.77 12.62 16.55
C ARG A 651 -76.66 11.13 16.25
N ILE A 652 -75.54 10.55 16.64
CA ILE A 652 -75.27 9.12 16.56
C ILE A 652 -75.92 8.45 17.78
N GLN A 653 -76.95 7.64 17.55
CA GLN A 653 -77.75 7.03 18.62
C GLN A 653 -77.20 5.70 19.15
N THR A 654 -76.13 5.17 18.56
CA THR A 654 -75.51 3.91 18.95
C THR A 654 -74.09 4.13 19.48
N GLY A 655 -73.73 3.43 20.56
CA GLY A 655 -72.40 3.50 21.18
C GLY A 655 -72.09 4.83 21.87
N TYR A 656 -70.80 5.05 22.09
CA TYR A 656 -70.25 6.17 22.85
C TYR A 656 -69.16 6.90 22.04
N PRO A 657 -68.97 8.22 22.22
CA PRO A 657 -67.91 8.95 21.54
C PRO A 657 -66.54 8.35 21.83
N GLN A 658 -65.79 8.10 20.75
CA GLN A 658 -64.39 7.68 20.77
C GLN A 658 -63.52 8.87 20.40
N LEU A 659 -62.58 9.22 21.28
CA LEU A 659 -61.62 10.28 21.08
C LEU A 659 -60.28 9.65 20.72
N ASP A 660 -59.68 10.07 19.61
CA ASP A 660 -58.34 9.63 19.23
C ASP A 660 -57.38 10.83 19.14
N PHE A 661 -56.72 11.11 20.25
CA PHE A 661 -55.72 12.18 20.31
C PHE A 661 -54.42 11.80 19.60
N THR A 662 -54.28 10.61 19.02
CA THR A 662 -53.23 10.34 18.02
C THR A 662 -53.50 11.02 16.70
N VAL A 663 -54.73 11.48 16.45
CA VAL A 663 -55.13 12.11 15.18
C VAL A 663 -55.44 13.60 15.39
N GLU A 664 -56.25 13.93 16.40
CA GLU A 664 -56.77 15.29 16.60
C GLU A 664 -56.26 15.94 17.89
N LYS A 665 -56.20 17.28 17.88
CA LYS A 665 -55.68 18.07 19.01
C LYS A 665 -56.72 18.34 20.10
N GLU A 666 -57.97 18.43 19.68
CA GLU A 666 -59.08 18.82 20.53
C GLU A 666 -60.39 18.32 19.92
N TYR A 667 -61.35 17.97 20.77
CA TYR A 667 -62.66 17.48 20.35
C TYR A 667 -63.78 18.29 21.00
N TRP A 668 -64.84 18.56 20.24
CA TRP A 668 -66.13 19.01 20.74
C TRP A 668 -67.09 17.85 20.78
N VAL A 669 -67.72 17.64 21.94
CA VAL A 669 -68.61 16.51 22.18
C VAL A 669 -69.91 17.00 22.83
N SER A 670 -71.03 16.77 22.15
CA SER A 670 -72.36 16.90 22.75
C SER A 670 -72.88 15.52 23.08
N ILE A 671 -73.29 15.30 24.33
CA ILE A 671 -74.06 14.13 24.72
C ILE A 671 -75.53 14.53 24.89
N TYR A 672 -76.42 13.76 24.29
CA TYR A 672 -77.85 14.00 24.34
C TYR A 672 -78.52 12.99 25.27
N LEU A 673 -79.34 13.48 26.19
CA LEU A 673 -80.20 12.65 27.03
C LEU A 673 -81.66 13.04 26.78
N LYS A 674 -82.58 12.10 26.92
CA LYS A 674 -84.03 12.37 26.88
C LYS A 674 -84.76 11.72 28.06
N PRO A 675 -85.86 12.29 28.55
CA PRO A 675 -86.69 11.66 29.57
C PRO A 675 -87.18 10.26 29.18
N ILE A 676 -87.24 9.35 30.14
CA ILE A 676 -87.90 8.04 29.97
C ILE A 676 -89.43 8.24 29.93
N ASN A 677 -90.18 7.32 29.29
CA ASN A 677 -91.63 7.44 29.08
C ASN A 677 -92.46 7.51 30.39
N ALA A 678 -93.57 8.24 30.33
CA ALA A 678 -94.23 8.94 31.44
C ALA A 678 -95.07 8.11 32.44
N ASN A 679 -95.03 6.78 32.43
CA ASN A 679 -95.91 5.99 33.31
C ASN A 679 -95.25 5.55 34.64
N GLU A 680 -93.99 5.93 34.90
CA GLU A 680 -93.27 5.58 36.13
C GLU A 680 -92.57 6.75 36.83
N VAL A 681 -92.93 8.01 36.52
CA VAL A 681 -92.45 9.16 37.31
C VAL A 681 -93.29 9.26 38.59
N ARG A 682 -92.88 8.54 39.64
CA ARG A 682 -93.48 8.69 40.97
C ARG A 682 -92.85 9.92 41.65
N SER A 683 -93.65 10.95 41.88
CA SER A 683 -93.30 11.99 42.86
C SER A 683 -93.14 11.34 44.23
N TYR A 684 -91.95 11.40 44.85
CA TYR A 684 -91.84 11.17 46.28
C TYR A 684 -90.94 12.16 47.04
N SER A 685 -91.59 12.78 48.02
CA SER A 685 -91.13 13.40 49.25
C SER A 685 -90.79 14.90 49.27
N TRP A 686 -91.37 15.52 50.30
CA TRP A 686 -91.37 16.93 50.73
C TRP A 686 -89.99 17.59 50.98
N ASN A 687 -88.87 16.89 50.75
CA ASN A 687 -87.52 17.43 51.01
C ASN A 687 -86.92 18.24 49.85
N TYR A 688 -87.67 18.47 48.76
CA TYR A 688 -87.20 19.23 47.59
C TYR A 688 -86.88 20.71 47.89
N GLN A 689 -87.51 21.31 48.90
CA GLN A 689 -87.32 22.74 49.19
C GLN A 689 -86.09 23.06 50.05
N THR A 690 -85.44 22.06 50.66
CA THR A 690 -84.32 22.26 51.59
C THR A 690 -82.99 21.69 51.11
N ASN A 691 -82.94 21.02 49.95
CA ASN A 691 -81.73 20.45 49.39
C ASN A 691 -81.31 21.21 48.12
N PRO A 692 -80.11 21.81 48.04
CA PRO A 692 -79.63 22.46 46.82
C PRO A 692 -79.29 21.40 45.76
N LEU A 693 -80.30 20.92 45.03
CA LEU A 693 -80.15 19.95 43.95
C LEU A 693 -79.37 20.58 42.78
N GLY A 694 -78.29 19.91 42.40
CA GLY A 694 -77.31 20.35 41.39
C GLY A 694 -75.87 19.97 41.73
N LYS A 695 -75.58 19.67 43.01
CA LYS A 695 -74.27 19.16 43.47
C LYS A 695 -74.42 17.75 44.03
N LEU A 696 -73.68 16.79 43.48
CA LEU A 696 -73.28 15.60 44.24
C LEU A 696 -72.21 16.04 45.24
N ILE A 697 -72.37 15.68 46.51
CA ILE A 697 -71.30 15.80 47.53
C ILE A 697 -70.35 14.61 47.28
N PRO A 698 -69.01 14.83 47.29
CA PRO A 698 -68.02 13.85 46.86
C PRO A 698 -68.10 12.50 47.56
#